data_AF-A0A2P8DEW2-F1
#
_entry.id   AF-A0A2P8DEW2-F1
#
_cell.length_a   1.000
_cell.length_b   1.000
_cell.length_c   1.000
_cell.angle_alpha   90.00
_cell.angle_beta   90.00
_cell.angle_gamma   90.00
#
_symmetry.space_group_name_H-M   'P 1'
#
loop_
_entity.id
_entity.type
_entity.pdbx_description
1 polymer ?
#
loop_
_entity_poly.entity_id
_entity_poly.type
_entity_poly.pdbx_seq_one_letter_code
_entity_poly.pdbx_strand_id
1 'polypeptide(L)'
;MRPTPPGWPDDRTVTRPHAEVVIDSETHKAQMAGVRAQLSTDLPPQMRAAPGVTVGSASVSVVAGEPATRRAPTPWLDSWARELFGKSCTVRMGYGSALVDVMTGQIADTGGETNTRTIDAEVQGLGAWLRDPVSVWPMGRVNHYTETDSASELHVGLTPLAVLDLLARGAGLHSLPAPADSTVLYVPMQSTLWPEDGSIISAGEPAPGWEPAPWGWGVWPDSPLSVTFRPRIPRYQQTSWDTQLTVWTSADGGLDIRASLGPPNTLNPPSLRIQVDPTQVLVTIEPWSGAPETLASYSGAIEPGPVTVRLRQGNADLYLPDGTRVNDATYNGYRQIRTLRMQGRGAGVTLARSDQGPLPEPPTLAGFTPTFLADQSLAQIDVSPWIDQRPRWDVMNEIVASEGGALLVTGDGRLLFLNRDSLIGSATVAEVPVRNLAALRWRTSADFIRTGVRVGYQPVEIQLDSRPAYTVWQPEDEVLLERGKTVRLFGDLSVDAAIGIDTGIDFVTSGWQFVGSTVYAWRSDTSGYWSGTTTGQDLSDQVEIHVAQLSPRRIMVELRWDPPDATFVGTVVFFNYSSPTIRAYQAVRWLDEASVSVGTGVSVALGTRELSIPATPWRQTEHCATEWARSLARMAGLAQPVVEWVELAAPDPRLEVGDIVNAVDPDVTGVNTRALIVDQRLTWDGSRLTQRLALRLLSPTFANVNAAHTGRTFADMNDLMAGRTFADMANDPMGRL
;
A
#
# COMPACT_ATOMS: atom_id res chain seq x y z
N MET A 1 -3.66 16.45 -12.85
CA MET A 1 -4.17 16.62 -14.22
C MET A 1 -3.47 15.71 -15.23
N ARG A 2 -4.27 15.01 -16.04
CA ARG A 2 -3.79 14.18 -17.14
C ARG A 2 -3.34 14.99 -18.35
N PRO A 3 -2.34 14.51 -19.12
CA PRO A 3 -1.97 15.14 -20.38
C PRO A 3 -3.17 15.20 -21.34
N THR A 4 -3.28 16.29 -22.10
CA THR A 4 -4.28 16.45 -23.15
C THR A 4 -4.04 15.40 -24.23
N PRO A 5 -5.00 14.49 -24.51
CA PRO A 5 -4.83 13.53 -25.58
C PRO A 5 -4.79 14.24 -26.95
N PRO A 6 -4.05 13.71 -27.94
CA PRO A 6 -4.04 14.27 -29.29
C PRO A 6 -5.45 14.41 -29.86
N GLY A 7 -5.76 15.57 -30.44
CA GLY A 7 -7.08 15.85 -31.04
C GLY A 7 -8.16 16.26 -30.04
N TRP A 8 -7.83 16.48 -28.77
CA TRP A 8 -8.74 17.14 -27.83
C TRP A 8 -9.13 18.53 -28.38
N PRO A 9 -10.41 18.89 -28.37
CA PRO A 9 -10.84 20.16 -28.93
C PRO A 9 -10.24 21.34 -28.15
N ASP A 10 -9.56 22.22 -28.87
CA ASP A 10 -9.36 23.60 -28.47
C ASP A 10 -10.75 24.25 -28.35
N ASP A 11 -10.95 25.19 -27.42
CA ASP A 11 -12.22 25.89 -27.11
C ASP A 11 -12.99 26.48 -28.31
N ARG A 12 -12.39 26.45 -29.52
CA ARG A 12 -12.88 27.02 -30.77
C ARG A 12 -13.46 26.00 -31.76
N THR A 13 -13.32 24.68 -31.54
CA THR A 13 -13.83 23.66 -32.47
C THR A 13 -14.99 22.86 -31.87
N VAL A 14 -16.20 23.02 -32.44
CA VAL A 14 -17.38 22.27 -32.02
C VAL A 14 -17.26 20.83 -32.51
N THR A 15 -16.66 19.98 -31.68
CA THR A 15 -16.66 18.52 -31.88
C THR A 15 -17.83 17.91 -31.12
N ARG A 16 -18.48 16.90 -31.70
CA ARG A 16 -19.61 16.24 -31.05
C ARG A 16 -19.09 15.41 -29.87
N PRO A 17 -19.60 15.62 -28.64
CA PRO A 17 -19.34 14.71 -27.53
C PRO A 17 -19.85 13.31 -27.86
N HIS A 18 -19.21 12.29 -27.28
CA HIS A 18 -19.68 10.90 -27.32
C HIS A 18 -19.08 10.09 -26.17
N ALA A 19 -19.59 8.87 -25.98
CA ALA A 19 -19.09 7.91 -25.00
C ALA A 19 -19.01 6.51 -25.60
N GLU A 20 -18.02 5.75 -25.12
CA GLU A 20 -17.78 4.35 -25.48
C GLU A 20 -17.59 3.54 -24.19
N VAL A 21 -17.85 2.24 -24.28
CA VAL A 21 -17.63 1.29 -23.20
C VAL A 21 -16.76 0.17 -23.76
N VAL A 22 -15.63 -0.12 -23.12
CA VAL A 22 -14.78 -1.25 -23.47
C VAL A 22 -15.05 -2.37 -22.48
N ILE A 23 -15.53 -3.52 -22.95
CA ILE A 23 -15.84 -4.70 -22.13
C ILE A 23 -14.95 -5.85 -22.62
N ASP A 24 -14.09 -6.41 -21.77
CA ASP A 24 -13.14 -7.48 -22.15
C ASP A 24 -12.32 -7.19 -23.44
N SER A 25 -11.95 -5.92 -23.66
CA SER A 25 -11.26 -5.39 -24.87
C SER A 25 -12.15 -5.13 -26.09
N GLU A 26 -13.45 -5.44 -26.03
CA GLU A 26 -14.39 -5.11 -27.10
C GLU A 26 -15.00 -3.73 -26.88
N THR A 27 -14.94 -2.86 -27.89
CA THR A 27 -15.51 -1.51 -27.81
C THR A 27 -16.97 -1.51 -28.24
N HIS A 28 -17.83 -1.01 -27.37
CA HIS A 28 -19.26 -0.82 -27.58
C HIS A 28 -19.61 0.67 -27.54
N LYS A 29 -20.57 1.08 -28.39
CA LYS A 29 -21.13 2.45 -28.33
C LYS A 29 -22.10 2.57 -27.17
N ALA A 30 -21.90 3.58 -26.34
CA ALA A 30 -22.85 3.92 -25.28
C ALA A 30 -24.01 4.77 -25.83
N GLN A 31 -25.25 4.38 -25.53
CA GLN A 31 -26.41 5.26 -25.70
C GLN A 31 -26.42 6.33 -24.60
N MET A 32 -26.15 5.89 -23.37
CA MET A 32 -26.04 6.73 -22.19
C MET A 32 -24.89 6.24 -21.34
N ALA A 33 -24.23 7.16 -20.65
CA ALA A 33 -23.21 6.83 -19.67
C ALA A 33 -23.16 7.90 -18.58
N GLY A 34 -23.10 7.49 -17.32
CA GLY A 34 -22.98 8.35 -16.16
C GLY A 34 -21.87 7.84 -15.26
N VAL A 35 -20.97 8.71 -14.84
CA VAL A 35 -19.92 8.41 -13.86
C VAL A 35 -20.14 9.31 -12.66
N ARG A 36 -20.08 8.71 -11.47
CA ARG A 36 -20.06 9.43 -10.20
C ARG A 36 -18.87 8.98 -9.38
N ALA A 37 -18.09 9.95 -8.91
CA ALA A 37 -16.98 9.74 -8.00
C ALA A 37 -17.07 10.74 -6.85
N GLN A 38 -16.78 10.31 -5.62
CA GLN A 38 -16.82 11.18 -4.45
C GLN A 38 -15.75 10.78 -3.43
N LEU A 39 -15.08 11.76 -2.82
CA LEU A 39 -14.29 11.56 -1.61
C LEU A 39 -15.24 11.31 -0.43
N SER A 40 -15.31 10.06 0.00
CA SER A 40 -16.09 9.66 1.17
C SER A 40 -15.30 9.89 2.45
N THR A 41 -15.87 10.62 3.41
CA THR A 41 -15.24 10.92 4.69
C THR A 41 -16.26 11.33 5.73
N ASP A 42 -15.97 10.97 6.98
CA ASP A 42 -16.80 11.31 8.14
C ASP A 42 -16.58 12.74 8.61
N LEU A 43 -15.59 13.43 8.05
CA LEU A 43 -15.35 14.82 8.38
C LEU A 43 -16.45 15.74 7.81
N PRO A 44 -16.72 16.87 8.49
CA PRO A 44 -17.63 17.90 7.97
C PRO A 44 -17.28 18.30 6.53
N PRO A 45 -18.27 18.68 5.69
CA PRO A 45 -18.08 19.07 4.29
C PRO A 45 -16.88 20.00 4.02
N GLN A 46 -16.65 21.00 4.87
CA GLN A 46 -15.52 21.93 4.68
C GLN A 46 -14.15 21.36 5.03
N MET A 47 -14.09 20.20 5.70
CA MET A 47 -12.87 19.50 6.10
C MET A 47 -12.60 18.25 5.24
N ARG A 48 -13.44 17.96 4.24
CA ARG A 48 -13.36 16.73 3.43
C ARG A 48 -12.08 16.54 2.60
N ALA A 49 -11.12 17.47 2.63
CA ALA A 49 -9.81 17.25 2.02
C ALA A 49 -8.76 16.72 3.01
N ALA A 50 -9.19 16.24 4.18
CA ALA A 50 -8.32 15.57 5.12
C ALA A 50 -8.39 14.05 4.82
N PRO A 51 -9.25 13.18 5.38
CA PRO A 51 -9.39 11.80 4.90
C PRO A 51 -10.35 11.68 3.73
N GLY A 52 -10.16 10.72 2.83
CA GLY A 52 -11.28 10.08 2.16
C GLY A 52 -10.89 9.10 1.06
N VAL A 53 -11.75 8.14 0.79
CA VAL A 53 -11.51 7.20 -0.31
C VAL A 53 -12.56 7.38 -1.38
N THR A 54 -12.10 7.39 -2.62
CA THR A 54 -12.96 7.63 -3.77
C THR A 54 -13.83 6.41 -4.02
N VAL A 55 -15.14 6.58 -3.84
CA VAL A 55 -16.12 5.60 -4.29
C VAL A 55 -16.59 6.03 -5.67
N GLY A 56 -16.19 5.26 -6.68
CA GLY A 56 -16.61 5.43 -8.06
C GLY A 56 -17.69 4.42 -8.43
N SER A 57 -18.73 4.88 -9.11
CA SER A 57 -19.74 4.05 -9.78
C SER A 57 -20.05 4.63 -11.15
N ALA A 58 -20.24 3.78 -12.14
CA ALA A 58 -20.77 4.20 -13.43
C ALA A 58 -22.05 3.44 -13.78
N SER A 59 -22.98 4.11 -14.45
CA SER A 59 -24.10 3.48 -15.13
C SER A 59 -23.93 3.67 -16.63
N VAL A 60 -23.94 2.59 -17.39
CA VAL A 60 -23.81 2.63 -18.84
C VAL A 60 -24.92 1.88 -19.51
N SER A 61 -25.30 2.33 -20.69
CA SER A 61 -26.37 1.76 -21.47
C SER A 61 -25.81 1.46 -22.86
N VAL A 62 -25.58 0.18 -23.17
CA VAL A 62 -24.90 -0.29 -24.39
C VAL A 62 -25.90 -0.96 -25.33
N VAL A 63 -25.71 -0.74 -26.64
CA VAL A 63 -26.50 -1.45 -27.65
C VAL A 63 -25.83 -2.79 -27.92
N ALA A 64 -26.57 -3.90 -27.75
CA ALA A 64 -26.09 -5.21 -28.19
C ALA A 64 -25.79 -5.19 -29.70
N GLY A 65 -24.77 -5.97 -30.12
CA GLY A 65 -24.13 -5.91 -31.44
C GLY A 65 -25.03 -6.00 -32.69
N GLU A 66 -24.40 -6.04 -33.86
CA GLU A 66 -25.05 -5.84 -35.16
C GLU A 66 -26.33 -6.69 -35.43
N PRO A 67 -27.25 -6.20 -36.28
CA PRO A 67 -28.68 -6.55 -36.30
C PRO A 67 -29.05 -7.96 -36.78
N ALA A 68 -28.10 -8.90 -36.89
CA ALA A 68 -28.29 -10.17 -37.59
C ALA A 68 -29.46 -11.00 -37.03
N THR A 69 -29.80 -10.83 -35.75
CA THR A 69 -31.00 -11.41 -35.14
C THR A 69 -32.00 -10.29 -34.78
N ARG A 70 -33.26 -10.42 -35.19
CA ARG A 70 -34.32 -9.43 -34.87
C ARG A 70 -34.73 -9.41 -33.39
N ARG A 71 -34.26 -10.36 -32.57
CA ARG A 71 -34.70 -10.54 -31.19
C ARG A 71 -33.91 -9.64 -30.24
N ALA A 72 -34.58 -9.09 -29.24
CA ALA A 72 -33.93 -8.36 -28.16
C ALA A 72 -33.00 -9.32 -27.38
N PRO A 73 -31.80 -8.87 -26.99
CA PRO A 73 -30.95 -9.59 -26.05
C PRO A 73 -31.72 -9.65 -24.72
N THR A 74 -32.25 -10.82 -24.41
CA THR A 74 -32.86 -11.07 -23.10
C THR A 74 -32.00 -12.11 -22.42
N PRO A 75 -31.89 -12.09 -21.08
CA PRO A 75 -31.09 -13.07 -20.38
C PRO A 75 -31.53 -14.49 -20.75
N TRP A 76 -32.79 -14.75 -21.11
CA TRP A 76 -33.24 -16.10 -21.47
C TRP A 76 -32.85 -16.56 -22.88
N LEU A 77 -32.57 -15.65 -23.80
CA LEU A 77 -32.36 -15.94 -25.22
C LEU A 77 -30.94 -15.65 -25.72
N ASP A 78 -30.20 -14.80 -25.01
CA ASP A 78 -28.85 -14.39 -25.37
C ASP A 78 -27.91 -14.61 -24.17
N SER A 79 -26.83 -15.36 -24.39
CA SER A 79 -25.84 -15.64 -23.34
C SER A 79 -25.00 -14.40 -23.03
N TRP A 80 -24.86 -13.48 -23.99
CA TRP A 80 -24.04 -12.28 -23.82
C TRP A 80 -24.45 -11.47 -22.59
N ALA A 81 -25.75 -11.19 -22.40
CA ALA A 81 -26.25 -10.46 -21.24
C ALA A 81 -25.91 -11.12 -19.90
N ARG A 82 -25.87 -12.47 -19.83
CA ARG A 82 -25.46 -13.20 -18.62
C ARG A 82 -23.95 -13.21 -18.43
N GLU A 83 -23.21 -13.21 -19.53
CA GLU A 83 -21.76 -13.26 -19.55
C GLU A 83 -21.11 -11.93 -19.18
N LEU A 84 -21.86 -10.81 -19.22
CA LEU A 84 -21.36 -9.48 -18.84
C LEU A 84 -21.07 -9.32 -17.35
N PHE A 85 -21.77 -10.05 -16.47
CA PHE A 85 -21.55 -9.94 -15.03
C PHE A 85 -20.11 -10.34 -14.65
N GLY A 86 -19.43 -9.49 -13.90
CA GLY A 86 -18.04 -9.68 -13.46
C GLY A 86 -16.97 -9.36 -14.52
N LYS A 87 -17.37 -8.98 -15.74
CA LYS A 87 -16.41 -8.58 -16.79
C LYS A 87 -15.76 -7.24 -16.48
N SER A 88 -14.53 -7.06 -16.96
CA SER A 88 -13.88 -5.75 -16.87
C SER A 88 -14.60 -4.76 -17.77
N CYS A 89 -14.71 -3.53 -17.31
CA CYS A 89 -15.40 -2.47 -18.03
C CYS A 89 -14.68 -1.14 -17.84
N THR A 90 -14.34 -0.51 -18.96
CA THR A 90 -13.80 0.85 -18.99
C THR A 90 -14.76 1.77 -19.72
N VAL A 91 -15.23 2.80 -19.02
CA VAL A 91 -16.09 3.85 -19.58
C VAL A 91 -15.21 4.96 -20.11
N ARG A 92 -15.39 5.30 -21.37
CA ARG A 92 -14.67 6.36 -22.08
C ARG A 92 -15.61 7.47 -22.46
N MET A 93 -15.21 8.72 -22.20
CA MET A 93 -15.97 9.90 -22.61
C MET A 93 -15.03 10.97 -23.17
N GLY A 94 -15.55 11.77 -24.09
CA GLY A 94 -14.78 12.83 -24.72
C GLY A 94 -15.45 13.38 -25.96
N TYR A 95 -14.63 13.85 -26.89
CA TYR A 95 -15.07 14.62 -28.04
C TYR A 95 -14.41 14.15 -29.33
N GLY A 96 -15.19 14.00 -30.40
CA GLY A 96 -14.63 13.60 -31.70
C GLY A 96 -13.96 12.22 -31.65
N SER A 97 -12.64 12.15 -31.84
CA SER A 97 -11.84 10.91 -31.66
C SER A 97 -11.03 10.90 -30.36
N ALA A 98 -11.08 11.98 -29.58
CA ALA A 98 -10.32 12.14 -28.36
C ALA A 98 -11.17 11.71 -27.17
N LEU A 99 -11.02 10.45 -26.79
CA LEU A 99 -11.65 9.85 -25.61
C LEU A 99 -10.64 9.71 -24.48
N VAL A 100 -11.11 9.82 -23.25
CA VAL A 100 -10.33 9.48 -22.06
C VAL A 100 -11.10 8.49 -21.20
N ASP A 101 -10.37 7.61 -20.51
CA ASP A 101 -10.93 6.68 -19.56
C ASP A 101 -11.43 7.46 -18.34
N VAL A 102 -12.74 7.50 -18.13
CA VAL A 102 -13.36 8.24 -17.00
C VAL A 102 -13.69 7.34 -15.83
N MET A 103 -13.77 6.03 -16.07
CA MET A 103 -13.94 5.03 -15.02
C MET A 103 -13.51 3.65 -15.53
N THR A 104 -12.76 2.92 -14.70
CA THR A 104 -12.39 1.52 -14.93
C THR A 104 -12.83 0.69 -13.73
N GLY A 105 -13.43 -0.47 -14.00
CA GLY A 105 -14.01 -1.32 -12.97
C GLY A 105 -14.53 -2.65 -13.49
N GLN A 106 -15.49 -3.23 -12.75
CA GLN A 106 -16.19 -4.45 -13.13
C GLN A 106 -17.69 -4.22 -13.20
N ILE A 107 -18.36 -4.91 -14.12
CA ILE A 107 -19.82 -4.91 -14.22
C ILE A 107 -20.37 -5.71 -13.03
N ALA A 108 -21.04 -5.00 -12.12
CA ALA A 108 -21.60 -5.56 -10.90
C ALA A 108 -23.10 -5.87 -11.02
N ASP A 109 -23.80 -5.22 -11.94
CA ASP A 109 -25.19 -5.51 -12.24
C ASP A 109 -25.49 -5.26 -13.73
N THR A 110 -26.46 -5.98 -14.26
CA THR A 110 -26.93 -5.85 -15.65
C THR A 110 -28.44 -5.92 -15.71
N GLY A 111 -29.06 -4.95 -16.38
CA GLY A 111 -30.49 -4.86 -16.63
C GLY A 111 -30.80 -4.52 -18.09
N GLY A 112 -32.08 -4.45 -18.41
CA GLY A 112 -32.55 -4.05 -19.73
C GLY A 112 -34.03 -4.34 -19.91
N GLU A 113 -34.63 -3.82 -20.97
CA GLU A 113 -36.03 -4.04 -21.30
C GLU A 113 -36.18 -5.07 -22.43
N THR A 114 -37.15 -5.99 -22.32
CA THR A 114 -37.34 -7.08 -23.31
C THR A 114 -37.71 -6.61 -24.72
N ASN A 115 -38.14 -5.36 -24.87
CA ASN A 115 -38.51 -4.72 -26.13
C ASN A 115 -37.43 -3.76 -26.65
N THR A 116 -36.34 -3.52 -25.90
CA THR A 116 -35.21 -2.70 -26.33
C THR A 116 -34.00 -3.59 -26.64
N ARG A 117 -33.02 -3.03 -27.35
CA ARG A 117 -31.73 -3.71 -27.61
C ARG A 117 -30.63 -3.20 -26.71
N THR A 118 -31.05 -2.57 -25.63
CA THR A 118 -30.17 -1.82 -24.76
C THR A 118 -29.99 -2.63 -23.49
N ILE A 119 -28.73 -2.84 -23.12
CA ILE A 119 -28.35 -3.44 -21.85
C ILE A 119 -27.83 -2.32 -20.99
N ASP A 120 -28.45 -2.13 -19.85
CA ASP A 120 -27.99 -1.25 -18.80
C ASP A 120 -27.01 -2.04 -17.92
N ALA A 121 -25.87 -1.47 -17.60
CA ALA A 121 -24.87 -2.08 -16.74
C ALA A 121 -24.44 -1.09 -15.65
N GLU A 122 -24.38 -1.56 -14.42
CA GLU A 122 -23.75 -0.85 -13.31
C GLU A 122 -22.31 -1.32 -13.16
N VAL A 123 -21.37 -0.39 -13.27
CA VAL A 123 -19.94 -0.64 -13.15
C VAL A 123 -19.49 -0.15 -11.78
N GLN A 124 -18.93 -1.06 -10.99
CA GLN A 124 -18.28 -0.71 -9.73
C GLN A 124 -16.78 -0.51 -9.97
N GLY A 125 -16.22 0.56 -9.40
CA GLY A 125 -14.79 0.81 -9.49
C GLY A 125 -13.97 -0.18 -8.66
N LEU A 126 -12.65 0.01 -8.67
CA LEU A 126 -11.68 -0.83 -7.95
C LEU A 126 -11.95 -0.96 -6.44
N GLY A 127 -12.69 -0.03 -5.84
CA GLY A 127 -13.12 -0.13 -4.45
C GLY A 127 -13.90 -1.41 -4.14
N ALA A 128 -14.51 -2.05 -5.14
CA ALA A 128 -15.13 -3.37 -4.98
C ALA A 128 -14.09 -4.49 -4.75
N TRP A 129 -12.98 -4.48 -5.49
CA TRP A 129 -11.91 -5.50 -5.37
C TRP A 129 -11.17 -5.38 -4.03
N LEU A 130 -11.10 -4.17 -3.51
CA LEU A 130 -10.52 -3.90 -2.20
C LEU A 130 -11.41 -4.40 -1.04
N ARG A 131 -12.61 -4.93 -1.28
CA ARG A 131 -13.46 -5.47 -0.21
C ARG A 131 -13.08 -6.89 0.22
N ASP A 132 -12.28 -7.58 -0.58
CA ASP A 132 -11.83 -8.92 -0.21
C ASP A 132 -11.04 -8.85 1.10
N PRO A 133 -11.27 -9.80 2.02
CA PRO A 133 -10.51 -9.86 3.26
C PRO A 133 -9.05 -10.16 2.97
N VAL A 134 -8.17 -9.64 3.82
CA VAL A 134 -6.74 -9.85 3.74
C VAL A 134 -6.18 -10.14 5.12
N SER A 135 -5.05 -10.84 5.12
CA SER A 135 -4.25 -11.03 6.32
C SER A 135 -2.84 -10.48 6.08
N VAL A 136 -2.38 -9.62 6.98
CA VAL A 136 -1.04 -9.01 6.93
C VAL A 136 -0.38 -9.16 8.28
N TRP A 137 0.88 -9.59 8.23
CA TRP A 137 1.76 -9.74 9.38
C TRP A 137 2.14 -8.37 9.96
N PRO A 138 2.29 -8.24 11.29
CA PRO A 138 2.95 -7.08 11.84
C PRO A 138 4.36 -6.95 11.27
N MET A 139 4.74 -5.72 10.98
CA MET A 139 6.08 -5.34 10.56
C MET A 139 6.59 -4.32 11.56
N GLY A 140 7.85 -4.44 11.97
CA GLY A 140 8.51 -3.46 12.83
C GLY A 140 9.35 -2.51 12.00
N ARG A 141 9.45 -1.24 12.39
CA ARG A 141 10.42 -0.28 11.81
C ARG A 141 11.87 -0.70 12.08
N VAL A 142 12.08 -1.32 13.25
CA VAL A 142 13.32 -1.94 13.70
C VAL A 142 13.02 -3.39 14.03
N ASN A 143 13.97 -4.29 13.76
CA ASN A 143 13.85 -5.72 14.06
C ASN A 143 15.22 -6.30 14.51
N HIS A 144 15.25 -7.32 15.37
CA HIS A 144 16.48 -8.04 15.76
C HIS A 144 16.63 -9.41 15.09
N TYR A 145 15.76 -9.73 14.13
CA TYR A 145 15.83 -11.01 13.44
C TYR A 145 17.13 -11.14 12.63
N THR A 146 18.16 -11.72 13.25
CA THR A 146 19.34 -12.19 12.55
C THR A 146 19.52 -13.66 12.87
N GLU A 147 19.70 -14.50 11.85
CA GLU A 147 20.07 -15.91 12.03
C GLU A 147 21.44 -16.10 12.72
N THR A 148 22.18 -15.01 12.96
CA THR A 148 23.46 -15.01 13.66
C THR A 148 23.28 -14.47 15.07
N ASP A 149 23.84 -15.14 16.09
CA ASP A 149 23.73 -14.78 17.51
C ASP A 149 24.26 -13.38 17.92
N SER A 150 24.75 -12.58 16.97
CA SER A 150 25.29 -11.23 17.17
C SER A 150 24.33 -10.15 16.65
N ALA A 151 23.06 -10.19 17.05
CA ALA A 151 22.00 -9.39 16.45
C ALA A 151 22.24 -7.88 16.59
N SER A 152 22.61 -7.24 15.48
CA SER A 152 22.47 -5.80 15.29
C SER A 152 21.01 -5.47 14.98
N GLU A 153 20.53 -4.34 15.48
CA GLU A 153 19.24 -3.76 15.07
C GLU A 153 19.17 -3.62 13.56
N LEU A 154 18.12 -4.19 12.95
CA LEU A 154 17.80 -4.05 11.55
C LEU A 154 16.85 -2.88 11.37
N HIS A 155 17.37 -1.76 10.91
CA HIS A 155 16.56 -0.57 10.59
C HIS A 155 15.98 -0.72 9.19
N VAL A 156 14.78 -1.29 9.11
CA VAL A 156 14.12 -1.62 7.84
C VAL A 156 13.22 -0.51 7.31
N GLY A 157 12.89 0.45 8.17
CA GLY A 157 11.96 1.53 7.85
C GLY A 157 10.53 1.01 7.74
N LEU A 158 9.58 1.83 8.18
CA LEU A 158 8.17 1.51 8.06
C LEU A 158 7.34 2.79 8.11
N THR A 159 6.47 2.94 7.12
CA THR A 159 5.39 3.94 7.12
C THR A 159 4.07 3.21 6.87
N PRO A 160 2.91 3.82 7.18
CA PRO A 160 1.60 3.26 6.83
C PRO A 160 1.46 2.97 5.32
N LEU A 161 2.26 3.64 4.50
CA LEU A 161 2.29 3.44 3.06
C LEU A 161 2.73 2.04 2.65
N ALA A 162 3.72 1.47 3.34
CA ALA A 162 4.17 0.11 3.05
C ALA A 162 3.01 -0.90 3.20
N VAL A 163 2.12 -0.64 4.17
CA VAL A 163 0.93 -1.46 4.36
C VAL A 163 -0.12 -1.17 3.28
N LEU A 164 -0.37 0.10 2.92
CA LEU A 164 -1.28 0.42 1.80
C LEU A 164 -0.86 -0.27 0.50
N ASP A 165 0.43 -0.23 0.19
CA ASP A 165 1.03 -0.83 -1.00
C ASP A 165 0.95 -2.37 -0.97
N LEU A 166 1.20 -3.01 0.18
CA LEU A 166 0.98 -4.45 0.36
C LEU A 166 -0.50 -4.84 0.19
N LEU A 167 -1.42 -4.06 0.77
CA LEU A 167 -2.87 -4.29 0.63
C LEU A 167 -3.32 -4.15 -0.83
N ALA A 168 -2.78 -3.14 -1.52
CA ALA A 168 -3.02 -2.90 -2.93
C ALA A 168 -2.53 -4.09 -3.76
N ARG A 169 -1.28 -4.53 -3.59
CA ARG A 169 -0.73 -5.71 -4.29
C ARG A 169 -1.52 -6.98 -4.03
N GLY A 170 -1.98 -7.17 -2.80
CA GLY A 170 -2.86 -8.28 -2.45
C GLY A 170 -4.20 -8.28 -3.21
N ALA A 171 -4.62 -7.15 -3.79
CA ALA A 171 -5.79 -7.02 -4.68
C ALA A 171 -5.40 -7.00 -6.18
N GLY A 172 -4.17 -7.39 -6.51
CA GLY A 172 -3.62 -7.29 -7.87
C GLY A 172 -3.20 -5.88 -8.25
N LEU A 173 -3.03 -4.97 -7.28
CA LEU A 173 -2.65 -3.58 -7.50
C LEU A 173 -1.14 -3.32 -7.31
N HIS A 174 -0.38 -3.14 -8.40
CA HIS A 174 1.08 -3.29 -8.44
C HIS A 174 1.83 -2.02 -8.86
N SER A 175 2.46 -1.32 -7.90
CA SER A 175 3.43 -0.23 -8.14
C SER A 175 4.66 -0.72 -8.92
N LEU A 176 5.13 -1.92 -8.60
CA LEU A 176 6.15 -2.68 -9.30
C LEU A 176 5.53 -3.96 -9.86
N PRO A 177 6.04 -4.52 -10.98
CA PRO A 177 5.58 -5.79 -11.52
C PRO A 177 5.32 -6.85 -10.44
N ALA A 178 4.23 -7.60 -10.62
CA ALA A 178 3.85 -8.68 -9.71
C ALA A 178 4.98 -9.72 -9.60
N PRO A 179 5.22 -10.29 -8.40
CA PRO A 179 6.13 -11.42 -8.29
C PRO A 179 5.59 -12.58 -9.13
N ALA A 180 6.46 -13.25 -9.87
CA ALA A 180 6.10 -14.50 -10.52
C ALA A 180 5.88 -15.62 -9.50
N ASP A 181 5.14 -16.65 -9.87
CA ASP A 181 4.96 -17.86 -9.05
C ASP A 181 6.29 -18.54 -8.67
N SER A 182 7.35 -18.30 -9.46
CA SER A 182 8.69 -18.83 -9.21
C SER A 182 9.59 -17.91 -8.36
N THR A 183 9.03 -16.83 -7.81
CA THR A 183 9.75 -15.86 -6.99
C THR A 183 10.15 -16.49 -5.65
N VAL A 184 11.42 -16.31 -5.27
CA VAL A 184 11.99 -16.76 -3.99
C VAL A 184 12.47 -15.59 -3.13
N LEU A 185 12.59 -14.39 -3.70
CA LEU A 185 12.82 -13.14 -2.97
C LEU A 185 12.03 -12.04 -3.67
N TYR A 186 11.18 -11.33 -2.96
CA TYR A 186 10.47 -10.15 -3.45
C TYR A 186 10.56 -9.04 -2.40
N VAL A 187 11.22 -7.95 -2.76
CA VAL A 187 11.34 -6.77 -1.91
C VAL A 187 10.93 -5.57 -2.73
N PRO A 188 9.69 -5.08 -2.59
CA PRO A 188 9.19 -3.97 -3.39
C PRO A 188 9.74 -2.60 -2.94
N MET A 189 10.41 -2.51 -1.79
CA MET A 189 11.07 -1.30 -1.28
C MET A 189 10.18 -0.03 -1.29
N GLN A 190 8.87 -0.20 -1.14
CA GLN A 190 7.90 0.90 -1.07
C GLN A 190 7.69 1.28 0.40
N SER A 191 8.53 2.18 0.90
CA SER A 191 8.54 2.63 2.31
C SER A 191 8.80 1.55 3.36
N THR A 192 9.32 0.40 2.95
CA THR A 192 9.90 -0.60 3.85
C THR A 192 10.90 -1.52 3.14
N LEU A 193 11.90 -2.02 3.86
CA LEU A 193 12.81 -3.07 3.39
C LEU A 193 12.31 -4.48 3.72
N TRP A 194 11.13 -4.63 4.33
CA TRP A 194 10.55 -5.94 4.59
C TRP A 194 10.32 -6.71 3.28
N PRO A 195 10.88 -7.93 3.13
CA PRO A 195 10.55 -8.81 2.02
C PRO A 195 9.12 -9.35 2.16
N GLU A 196 8.39 -9.47 1.05
CA GLU A 196 7.17 -10.29 1.00
C GLU A 196 7.53 -11.78 0.86
N ASP A 197 8.57 -12.07 0.08
CA ASP A 197 9.19 -13.38 -0.05
C ASP A 197 10.67 -13.29 0.30
N GLY A 198 11.16 -14.27 1.05
CA GLY A 198 12.53 -14.28 1.58
C GLY A 198 12.61 -13.74 3.01
N SER A 199 13.82 -13.45 3.46
CA SER A 199 14.07 -12.85 4.78
C SER A 199 15.19 -11.83 4.71
N ILE A 200 15.23 -10.92 5.67
CA ILE A 200 16.35 -10.00 5.86
C ILE A 200 17.39 -10.64 6.80
N ILE A 201 18.68 -10.43 6.51
CA ILE A 201 19.81 -10.92 7.31
C ILE A 201 20.49 -9.77 8.04
N SER A 202 20.68 -8.65 7.36
CA SER A 202 21.35 -7.46 7.90
C SER A 202 20.80 -6.21 7.22
N ALA A 203 20.68 -5.11 7.96
CA ALA A 203 20.41 -3.77 7.43
C ALA A 203 21.36 -2.80 8.11
N GLY A 204 22.00 -1.92 7.34
CA GLY A 204 22.92 -0.93 7.86
C GLY A 204 22.18 0.16 8.65
N GLU A 205 22.92 0.83 9.54
CA GLU A 205 22.52 2.11 10.12
C GLU A 205 23.07 3.28 9.29
N PRO A 206 22.33 4.40 9.20
CA PRO A 206 21.00 4.63 9.79
C PRO A 206 19.85 4.02 8.97
N ALA A 207 18.62 4.16 9.48
CA ALA A 207 17.40 3.76 8.78
C ALA A 207 17.33 4.33 7.35
N PRO A 208 16.78 3.58 6.38
CA PRO A 208 16.70 4.02 5.00
C PRO A 208 15.89 5.32 4.88
N GLY A 209 16.44 6.28 4.13
CA GLY A 209 15.68 7.39 3.59
C GLY A 209 14.81 6.91 2.45
N TRP A 210 13.60 7.45 2.37
CA TRP A 210 12.63 7.13 1.33
C TRP A 210 12.48 8.37 0.43
N GLU A 211 12.45 8.18 -0.89
CA GLU A 211 12.14 9.26 -1.85
C GLU A 211 11.26 8.77 -3.00
N PRO A 212 10.59 9.68 -3.75
CA PRO A 212 9.82 9.30 -4.92
C PRO A 212 10.72 8.80 -6.04
N ALA A 213 10.16 7.85 -6.78
CA ALA A 213 10.69 7.34 -8.01
C ALA A 213 9.56 7.25 -9.06
N PRO A 214 9.86 7.07 -10.36
CA PRO A 214 8.83 6.99 -11.40
C PRO A 214 7.75 5.90 -11.19
N TRP A 215 8.04 4.88 -10.38
CA TRP A 215 7.15 3.77 -10.03
C TRP A 215 6.65 3.83 -8.57
N GLY A 216 6.75 4.97 -7.90
CA GLY A 216 6.31 5.13 -6.51
C GLY A 216 7.45 5.62 -5.63
N TRP A 217 7.99 4.73 -4.80
CA TRP A 217 9.02 5.02 -3.80
C TRP A 217 10.27 4.17 -3.98
N GLY A 218 11.40 4.69 -3.51
CA GLY A 218 12.64 3.95 -3.42
C GLY A 218 13.52 4.45 -2.28
N VAL A 219 14.64 3.78 -2.06
CA VAL A 219 15.61 4.13 -1.02
C VAL A 219 16.63 5.15 -1.57
N TRP A 220 16.86 6.25 -0.84
CA TRP A 220 17.70 7.40 -1.28
C TRP A 220 18.54 8.03 -0.14
N PRO A 221 19.42 9.02 -0.42
CA PRO A 221 20.86 8.93 -0.59
C PRO A 221 21.68 9.38 0.63
N ASP A 222 21.06 10.02 1.61
CA ASP A 222 21.76 10.63 2.74
C ASP A 222 22.34 9.56 3.65
N SER A 223 21.99 8.29 3.41
CA SER A 223 22.70 7.14 3.91
C SER A 223 22.67 5.99 2.88
N PRO A 224 23.83 5.41 2.53
CA PRO A 224 23.86 4.30 1.60
C PRO A 224 23.11 3.12 2.22
N LEU A 225 22.03 2.69 1.56
CA LEU A 225 21.41 1.40 1.84
C LEU A 225 22.53 0.35 1.92
N SER A 226 22.53 -0.50 2.93
CA SER A 226 23.38 -1.68 2.98
C SER A 226 22.59 -2.80 3.60
N VAL A 227 21.80 -3.49 2.80
CA VAL A 227 20.91 -4.56 3.23
C VAL A 227 21.34 -5.88 2.63
N THR A 228 21.20 -6.97 3.39
CA THR A 228 21.41 -8.33 2.91
C THR A 228 20.14 -9.14 3.11
N PHE A 229 19.67 -9.77 2.05
CA PHE A 229 18.51 -10.65 2.04
C PHE A 229 18.91 -12.11 1.85
N ARG A 230 18.06 -13.02 2.31
CA ARG A 230 18.08 -14.45 2.04
C ARG A 230 16.84 -14.84 1.23
N PRO A 231 16.99 -15.46 0.05
CA PRO A 231 15.86 -16.02 -0.67
C PRO A 231 15.24 -17.23 0.06
N ARG A 232 13.92 -17.39 -0.03
CA ARG A 232 13.17 -18.54 0.47
C ARG A 232 13.34 -19.74 -0.47
N ILE A 233 14.46 -20.46 -0.32
CA ILE A 233 14.72 -21.66 -1.12
C ILE A 233 14.25 -22.90 -0.37
N PRO A 234 13.29 -23.68 -0.91
CA PRO A 234 12.87 -24.94 -0.29
C PRO A 234 14.05 -25.91 -0.12
N ARG A 235 14.18 -26.54 1.06
CA ARG A 235 15.31 -27.45 1.38
C ARG A 235 15.49 -28.59 0.37
N TYR A 236 14.42 -29.01 -0.31
CA TYR A 236 14.43 -30.09 -1.30
C TYR A 236 14.82 -29.64 -2.74
N GLN A 237 14.96 -28.34 -3.00
CA GLN A 237 15.31 -27.79 -4.32
C GLN A 237 16.77 -27.30 -4.39
N GLN A 238 17.71 -28.08 -3.84
CA GLN A 238 19.15 -27.78 -3.92
C GLN A 238 19.78 -28.09 -5.30
N THR A 239 19.01 -28.52 -6.29
CA THR A 239 19.49 -28.69 -7.68
C THR A 239 19.66 -27.33 -8.35
N SER A 240 20.73 -27.13 -9.14
CA SER A 240 20.95 -25.88 -9.88
C SER A 240 19.75 -25.53 -10.77
N TRP A 241 19.16 -24.36 -10.56
CA TRP A 241 18.09 -23.81 -11.40
C TRP A 241 18.57 -22.52 -12.06
N ASP A 242 18.03 -22.19 -13.24
CA ASP A 242 18.36 -20.95 -13.91
C ASP A 242 17.70 -19.78 -13.16
N THR A 243 18.46 -18.75 -12.86
CA THR A 243 18.04 -17.68 -11.95
C THR A 243 17.79 -16.39 -12.71
N GLN A 244 16.72 -15.68 -12.36
CA GLN A 244 16.44 -14.35 -12.86
C GLN A 244 16.43 -13.37 -11.68
N LEU A 245 17.33 -12.38 -11.74
CA LEU A 245 17.41 -11.29 -10.79
C LEU A 245 16.98 -10.01 -11.49
N THR A 246 15.89 -9.40 -11.04
CA THR A 246 15.36 -8.13 -11.54
C THR A 246 15.49 -7.06 -10.46
N VAL A 247 16.00 -5.89 -10.82
CA VAL A 247 16.10 -4.73 -9.93
C VAL A 247 15.53 -3.49 -10.61
N TRP A 248 14.87 -2.64 -9.83
CA TRP A 248 14.28 -1.40 -10.33
C TRP A 248 15.18 -0.23 -9.98
N THR A 249 15.67 0.44 -11.03
CA THR A 249 16.78 1.38 -10.96
C THR A 249 16.32 2.77 -11.35
N SER A 250 16.60 3.75 -10.51
CA SER A 250 16.24 5.17 -10.70
C SER A 250 17.11 5.93 -11.68
N ALA A 251 16.58 7.03 -12.24
CA ALA A 251 17.29 7.91 -13.19
C ALA A 251 18.65 8.43 -12.67
N ASP A 252 18.74 8.72 -11.37
CA ASP A 252 19.81 9.57 -10.84
C ASP A 252 20.76 8.83 -9.88
N GLY A 253 20.67 7.49 -9.80
CA GLY A 253 21.26 6.71 -8.72
C GLY A 253 22.04 5.47 -9.14
N GLY A 254 23.17 5.23 -8.45
CA GLY A 254 23.93 3.98 -8.54
C GLY A 254 23.42 2.92 -7.58
N LEU A 255 23.33 1.66 -8.05
CA LEU A 255 22.94 0.47 -7.30
C LEU A 255 24.00 -0.62 -7.49
N ASP A 256 24.62 -1.08 -6.40
CA ASP A 256 25.56 -2.21 -6.38
C ASP A 256 24.91 -3.41 -5.65
N ILE A 257 24.62 -4.47 -6.38
CA ILE A 257 24.05 -5.72 -5.84
C ILE A 257 25.13 -6.78 -5.87
N ARG A 258 25.33 -7.47 -4.76
CA ARG A 258 26.21 -8.63 -4.64
C ARG A 258 25.45 -9.85 -4.20
N ALA A 259 25.31 -10.81 -5.10
CA ALA A 259 24.69 -12.10 -4.84
C ALA A 259 25.74 -13.17 -4.61
N SER A 260 25.73 -13.80 -3.43
CA SER A 260 26.60 -14.93 -3.12
C SER A 260 26.07 -16.19 -3.83
N LEU A 261 26.93 -16.90 -4.58
CA LEU A 261 26.52 -18.05 -5.41
C LEU A 261 26.98 -19.39 -4.83
N GLY A 262 26.08 -20.37 -4.74
CA GLY A 262 26.42 -21.74 -4.37
C GLY A 262 25.54 -22.32 -3.26
N PRO A 263 25.68 -23.62 -2.97
CA PRO A 263 24.94 -24.27 -1.90
C PRO A 263 25.31 -23.67 -0.52
N PRO A 264 24.45 -23.84 0.50
CA PRO A 264 24.64 -23.24 1.82
C PRO A 264 25.99 -23.55 2.49
N ASN A 265 26.58 -24.71 2.16
CA ASN A 265 27.82 -25.22 2.77
C ASN A 265 29.10 -24.87 2.00
N THR A 266 29.02 -24.11 0.91
CA THR A 266 30.21 -23.68 0.18
C THR A 266 30.99 -22.68 1.04
N LEU A 267 32.17 -23.08 1.48
CA LEU A 267 33.18 -22.17 1.99
C LEU A 267 33.59 -21.26 0.84
N ASN A 268 33.49 -19.95 1.04
CA ASN A 268 33.98 -18.94 0.09
C ASN A 268 33.32 -18.99 -1.31
N PRO A 269 31.99 -18.80 -1.38
CA PRO A 269 31.28 -18.78 -2.64
C PRO A 269 31.72 -17.60 -3.52
N PRO A 270 31.80 -17.76 -4.86
CA PRO A 270 31.92 -16.61 -5.76
C PRO A 270 30.70 -15.69 -5.62
N SER A 271 30.87 -14.40 -5.90
CA SER A 271 29.75 -13.44 -5.92
C SER A 271 29.48 -12.95 -7.33
N LEU A 272 28.20 -12.93 -7.72
CA LEU A 272 27.74 -12.13 -8.84
C LEU A 272 27.58 -10.69 -8.34
N ARG A 273 28.20 -9.74 -9.03
CA ARG A 273 28.04 -8.32 -8.77
C ARG A 273 27.35 -7.65 -9.95
N ILE A 274 26.28 -6.90 -9.66
CA ILE A 274 25.54 -6.11 -10.62
C ILE A 274 25.64 -4.66 -10.17
N GLN A 275 26.36 -3.86 -10.93
CA GLN A 275 26.46 -2.42 -10.72
C GLN A 275 25.61 -1.74 -11.80
N VAL A 276 24.57 -1.03 -11.38
CA VAL A 276 23.75 -0.19 -12.24
C VAL A 276 24.02 1.26 -11.89
N ASP A 277 24.49 2.03 -12.84
CA ASP A 277 24.65 3.48 -12.77
C ASP A 277 23.80 4.12 -13.89
N PRO A 278 23.43 5.41 -13.81
CA PRO A 278 22.61 6.08 -14.84
C PRO A 278 23.13 5.96 -16.28
N THR A 279 24.42 5.66 -16.44
CA THR A 279 25.10 5.57 -17.74
C THR A 279 25.70 4.19 -18.03
N GLN A 280 25.59 3.24 -17.11
CA GLN A 280 26.29 1.96 -17.22
C GLN A 280 25.60 0.83 -16.46
N VAL A 281 25.48 -0.35 -17.06
CA VAL A 281 25.28 -1.60 -16.32
C VAL A 281 26.53 -2.43 -16.43
N LEU A 282 27.02 -2.95 -15.31
CA LEU A 282 28.12 -3.88 -15.27
C LEU A 282 27.72 -5.11 -14.46
N VAL A 283 27.79 -6.28 -15.10
CA VAL A 283 27.59 -7.57 -14.46
C VAL A 283 28.93 -8.27 -14.41
N THR A 284 29.51 -8.40 -13.22
CA THR A 284 30.75 -9.14 -13.01
C THR A 284 30.53 -10.36 -12.15
N ILE A 285 31.36 -11.37 -12.34
CA ILE A 285 31.55 -12.41 -11.34
C ILE A 285 32.88 -12.19 -10.63
N GLU A 286 32.82 -12.17 -9.31
CA GLU A 286 33.95 -12.03 -8.42
C GLU A 286 34.24 -13.43 -7.81
N PRO A 287 35.21 -14.18 -8.36
CA PRO A 287 35.61 -15.44 -7.75
C PRO A 287 36.23 -15.18 -6.38
N TRP A 288 36.16 -16.16 -5.47
CA TRP A 288 36.83 -16.03 -4.17
C TRP A 288 38.32 -15.71 -4.29
N SER A 289 38.98 -16.33 -5.26
CA SER A 289 40.37 -16.08 -5.61
C SER A 289 40.49 -15.86 -7.11
N GLY A 290 41.03 -14.72 -7.52
CA GLY A 290 41.20 -14.36 -8.92
C GLY A 290 40.76 -12.92 -9.19
N ALA A 291 40.92 -12.48 -10.45
CA ALA A 291 40.38 -11.22 -10.90
C ALA A 291 38.88 -11.35 -11.19
N PRO A 292 38.06 -10.32 -10.93
CA PRO A 292 36.68 -10.27 -11.39
C PRO A 292 36.61 -10.42 -12.92
N GLU A 293 35.62 -11.17 -13.40
CA GLU A 293 35.35 -11.35 -14.83
C GLU A 293 34.04 -10.64 -15.18
N THR A 294 34.06 -9.79 -16.21
CA THR A 294 32.84 -9.13 -16.71
C THR A 294 32.04 -10.10 -17.57
N LEU A 295 30.83 -10.43 -17.12
CA LEU A 295 29.89 -11.28 -17.85
C LEU A 295 29.04 -10.49 -18.85
N ALA A 296 28.64 -9.27 -18.48
CA ALA A 296 27.91 -8.38 -19.37
C ALA A 296 28.22 -6.93 -19.00
N SER A 297 28.24 -6.05 -20.00
CA SER A 297 28.31 -4.62 -19.78
C SER A 297 27.49 -3.86 -20.82
N TYR A 298 26.85 -2.79 -20.37
CA TYR A 298 26.18 -1.82 -21.21
C TYR A 298 26.68 -0.43 -20.85
N SER A 299 26.95 0.41 -21.85
CA SER A 299 27.32 1.81 -21.67
C SER A 299 26.38 2.68 -22.50
N GLY A 300 25.61 3.53 -21.82
CA GLY A 300 24.55 4.34 -22.42
C GLY A 300 23.60 4.86 -21.34
N ALA A 301 22.83 5.90 -21.64
CA ALA A 301 21.81 6.39 -20.71
C ALA A 301 20.79 5.29 -20.44
N ILE A 302 20.54 5.00 -19.16
CA ILE A 302 19.58 3.99 -18.73
C ILE A 302 18.30 4.69 -18.33
N GLU A 303 17.20 4.35 -18.99
CA GLU A 303 15.90 4.83 -18.58
C GLU A 303 15.53 4.24 -17.21
N PRO A 304 14.80 4.97 -16.35
CA PRO A 304 14.30 4.40 -15.11
C PRO A 304 13.44 3.17 -15.39
N GLY A 305 13.74 2.04 -14.75
CA GLY A 305 12.95 0.83 -14.91
C GLY A 305 13.64 -0.45 -14.47
N PRO A 306 13.12 -1.62 -14.89
CA PRO A 306 13.67 -2.91 -14.51
C PRO A 306 14.94 -3.24 -15.30
N VAL A 307 16.04 -3.48 -14.59
CA VAL A 307 17.23 -4.15 -15.13
C VAL A 307 17.19 -5.61 -14.70
N THR A 308 17.24 -6.53 -15.65
CA THR A 308 17.12 -7.97 -15.39
C THR A 308 18.37 -8.71 -15.82
N VAL A 309 18.95 -9.48 -14.91
CA VAL A 309 20.05 -10.42 -15.18
C VAL A 309 19.53 -11.84 -15.07
N ARG A 310 19.68 -12.61 -16.15
CA ARG A 310 19.27 -14.02 -16.21
C ARG A 310 20.49 -14.91 -16.32
N LEU A 311 20.70 -15.75 -15.32
CA LEU A 311 21.76 -16.75 -15.28
C LEU A 311 21.20 -18.09 -15.77
N ARG A 312 21.68 -18.57 -16.93
CA ARG A 312 21.34 -19.88 -17.48
C ARG A 312 22.55 -20.80 -17.48
N GLN A 313 22.34 -22.08 -17.81
CA GLN A 313 23.44 -23.00 -18.06
C GLN A 313 24.43 -22.42 -19.08
N GLY A 314 25.61 -22.05 -18.61
CA GLY A 314 26.66 -21.57 -19.48
C GLY A 314 26.52 -20.13 -19.90
N ASN A 315 25.48 -19.34 -19.54
CA ASN A 315 25.29 -17.98 -20.09
C ASN A 315 24.71 -17.00 -19.04
N ALA A 316 25.05 -15.72 -19.15
CA ALA A 316 24.36 -14.63 -18.46
C ALA A 316 23.76 -13.66 -19.50
N ASP A 317 22.44 -13.46 -19.45
CA ASP A 317 21.74 -12.47 -20.28
C ASP A 317 21.46 -11.21 -19.44
N LEU A 318 21.74 -10.03 -19.98
CA LEU A 318 21.31 -8.75 -19.40
C LEU A 318 20.17 -8.16 -20.24
N TYR A 319 19.09 -7.74 -19.59
CA TYR A 319 17.97 -7.03 -20.20
C TYR A 319 17.83 -5.66 -19.57
N LEU A 320 17.74 -4.64 -20.41
CA LEU A 320 17.53 -3.25 -20.03
C LEU A 320 16.03 -2.89 -20.01
N PRO A 321 15.65 -1.76 -19.40
CA PRO A 321 14.26 -1.33 -19.29
C PRO A 321 13.52 -1.18 -20.63
N ASP A 322 14.23 -0.82 -21.70
CA ASP A 322 13.69 -0.70 -23.07
C ASP A 322 13.52 -2.06 -23.79
N GLY A 323 13.81 -3.17 -23.10
CA GLY A 323 13.80 -4.52 -23.64
C GLY A 323 15.08 -4.91 -24.39
N THR A 324 16.06 -4.00 -24.48
CA THR A 324 17.35 -4.30 -25.11
C THR A 324 18.05 -5.44 -24.37
N ARG A 325 18.38 -6.49 -25.10
CA ARG A 325 19.16 -7.63 -24.61
C ARG A 325 20.63 -7.45 -24.95
N VAL A 326 21.48 -7.56 -23.93
CA VAL A 326 22.95 -7.54 -24.05
C VAL A 326 23.47 -8.95 -23.71
N ASN A 327 23.99 -9.64 -24.72
CA ASN A 327 24.64 -10.96 -24.65
C ASN A 327 26.09 -10.82 -25.16
N ASP A 328 27.10 -11.62 -24.79
CA ASP A 328 27.10 -13.08 -24.54
C ASP A 328 28.44 -13.44 -23.83
N ALA A 329 28.42 -13.79 -22.54
CA ALA A 329 29.59 -14.38 -21.86
C ALA A 329 29.24 -15.75 -21.29
N THR A 330 30.14 -16.70 -21.54
CA THR A 330 29.94 -18.07 -21.08
C THR A 330 30.27 -18.18 -19.59
N TYR A 331 29.29 -18.59 -18.78
CA TYR A 331 29.44 -18.76 -17.33
C TYR A 331 29.30 -20.22 -16.90
N ASN A 332 30.41 -20.82 -16.43
CA ASN A 332 30.45 -22.19 -15.89
C ASN A 332 30.51 -22.19 -14.35
N GLY A 333 29.45 -21.74 -13.67
CA GLY A 333 29.41 -21.78 -12.21
C GLY A 333 28.04 -21.97 -11.57
N TYR A 334 27.99 -21.73 -10.26
CA TYR A 334 26.80 -21.93 -9.43
C TYR A 334 25.67 -20.98 -9.85
N ARG A 335 24.45 -21.51 -9.94
CA ARG A 335 23.27 -20.72 -10.34
C ARG A 335 22.40 -20.31 -9.16
N GLN A 336 22.60 -20.94 -8.01
CA GLN A 336 21.83 -20.69 -6.81
C GLN A 336 22.37 -19.44 -6.10
N ILE A 337 21.52 -18.42 -5.91
CA ILE A 337 21.82 -17.27 -5.07
C ILE A 337 21.48 -17.60 -3.62
N ARG A 338 22.48 -17.55 -2.73
CA ARG A 338 22.34 -17.81 -1.29
C ARG A 338 21.92 -16.57 -0.51
N THR A 339 22.58 -15.46 -0.79
CA THR A 339 22.31 -14.17 -0.16
C THR A 339 22.42 -13.09 -1.21
N LEU A 340 21.65 -12.02 -1.03
CA LEU A 340 21.66 -10.87 -1.91
C LEU A 340 21.92 -9.62 -1.09
N ARG A 341 23.09 -9.02 -1.25
CA ARG A 341 23.45 -7.74 -0.62
C ARG A 341 23.17 -6.61 -1.61
N MET A 342 22.52 -5.56 -1.17
CA MET A 342 22.27 -4.35 -1.96
C MET A 342 22.90 -3.14 -1.30
N GLN A 343 23.55 -2.33 -2.13
CA GLN A 343 24.13 -1.06 -1.74
C GLN A 343 23.76 0.05 -2.72
N GLY A 344 23.37 1.22 -2.21
CA GLY A 344 23.02 2.37 -3.05
C GLY A 344 21.51 2.59 -3.22
N ARG A 345 21.12 3.16 -4.36
CA ARG A 345 19.74 3.60 -4.63
C ARG A 345 18.98 2.52 -5.40
N GLY A 346 17.91 2.03 -4.81
CA GLY A 346 17.09 0.99 -5.43
C GLY A 346 15.65 1.15 -5.01
N ALA A 347 14.76 0.66 -5.84
CA ALA A 347 13.34 0.74 -5.56
C ALA A 347 12.62 -0.60 -5.59
N GLY A 348 13.36 -1.69 -5.80
CA GLY A 348 12.87 -3.03 -5.60
C GLY A 348 13.89 -4.06 -6.05
N VAL A 349 13.73 -5.28 -5.56
CA VAL A 349 14.46 -6.45 -6.05
C VAL A 349 13.55 -7.66 -6.10
N THR A 350 13.71 -8.46 -7.14
CA THR A 350 13.05 -9.76 -7.30
C THR A 350 14.05 -10.80 -7.73
N LEU A 351 14.00 -11.96 -7.09
CA LEU A 351 14.72 -13.16 -7.49
C LEU A 351 13.72 -14.26 -7.80
N ALA A 352 13.73 -14.76 -9.02
CA ALA A 352 12.80 -15.78 -9.48
C ALA A 352 13.50 -16.88 -10.28
N ARG A 353 12.88 -18.06 -10.37
CA ARG A 353 13.38 -19.12 -11.26
C ARG A 353 13.02 -18.78 -12.71
N SER A 354 14.02 -18.82 -13.59
CA SER A 354 13.86 -18.44 -14.99
C SER A 354 13.43 -19.61 -15.90
N ASP A 355 13.46 -20.84 -15.40
CA ASP A 355 13.03 -22.04 -16.13
C ASP A 355 11.50 -22.10 -16.36
N GLN A 356 10.74 -21.22 -15.71
CA GLN A 356 9.29 -21.11 -15.80
C GLN A 356 8.80 -20.17 -16.93
N GLY A 357 9.69 -19.70 -17.80
CA GLY A 357 9.38 -18.72 -18.86
C GLY A 357 9.71 -17.29 -18.43
N PRO A 358 9.45 -16.27 -19.30
CA PRO A 358 9.44 -14.88 -18.83
C PRO A 358 8.48 -14.76 -17.65
N LEU A 359 8.76 -13.84 -16.71
CA LEU A 359 7.80 -13.50 -15.64
C LEU A 359 6.42 -13.34 -16.31
N PRO A 360 5.35 -13.99 -15.80
CA PRO A 360 4.03 -13.79 -16.37
C PRO A 360 3.81 -12.28 -16.48
N GLU A 361 3.40 -11.82 -17.66
CA GLU A 361 2.90 -10.46 -17.75
C GLU A 361 1.85 -10.34 -16.64
N PRO A 362 1.99 -9.36 -15.72
CA PRO A 362 1.13 -9.26 -14.55
C PRO A 362 -0.31 -9.40 -15.06
N PRO A 363 -1.15 -10.26 -14.46
CA PRO A 363 -2.44 -10.63 -15.02
C PRO A 363 -3.17 -9.36 -15.45
N THR A 364 -3.12 -9.11 -16.76
CA THR A 364 -3.71 -7.94 -17.36
C THR A 364 -5.17 -8.32 -17.45
N LEU A 365 -5.93 -7.96 -16.40
CA LEU A 365 -7.31 -7.55 -16.64
C LEU A 365 -7.22 -6.59 -17.82
N ALA A 366 -7.69 -7.00 -18.99
CA ALA A 366 -7.30 -6.40 -20.26
C ALA A 366 -7.36 -4.87 -20.19
N GLY A 367 -6.18 -4.24 -20.04
CA GLY A 367 -6.04 -2.78 -19.93
C GLY A 367 -5.79 -2.17 -18.54
N PHE A 368 -5.52 -2.91 -17.46
CA PHE A 368 -5.29 -2.28 -16.16
C PHE A 368 -3.95 -2.65 -15.49
N THR A 369 -3.04 -1.66 -15.43
CA THR A 369 -1.81 -1.70 -14.61
C THR A 369 -1.96 -0.73 -13.42
N PRO A 370 -2.38 -1.25 -12.26
CA PRO A 370 -2.55 -0.45 -11.05
C PRO A 370 -1.25 0.11 -10.51
N THR A 371 -0.91 1.36 -10.83
CA THR A 371 0.25 2.01 -10.21
C THR A 371 -0.18 2.67 -8.91
N PHE A 372 0.37 2.21 -7.79
CA PHE A 372 0.28 2.92 -6.53
C PHE A 372 1.35 4.01 -6.49
N LEU A 373 0.93 5.28 -6.54
CA LEU A 373 1.80 6.43 -6.31
C LEU A 373 1.49 7.00 -4.95
N ALA A 374 2.54 7.28 -4.21
CA ALA A 374 2.46 7.65 -2.82
C ALA A 374 3.30 8.88 -2.52
N ASP A 375 3.08 9.47 -1.35
CA ASP A 375 3.51 10.83 -1.04
C ASP A 375 4.41 10.92 0.21
N GLN A 376 5.27 11.94 0.27
CA GLN A 376 6.48 11.97 1.08
C GLN A 376 6.35 12.43 2.51
N SER A 377 5.31 13.19 2.84
CA SER A 377 5.20 13.78 4.18
C SER A 377 4.57 12.85 5.22
N LEU A 378 4.52 11.55 4.95
CA LEU A 378 3.89 10.58 5.83
C LEU A 378 4.65 10.34 7.14
N ALA A 379 3.87 10.10 8.19
CA ALA A 379 4.40 9.69 9.48
C ALA A 379 5.10 8.32 9.37
N GLN A 380 6.23 8.16 10.06
CA GLN A 380 6.75 6.83 10.36
C GLN A 380 5.88 6.18 11.44
N ILE A 381 5.72 4.86 11.36
CA ILE A 381 5.15 4.04 12.43
C ILE A 381 6.25 3.11 12.93
N ASP A 382 6.23 2.80 14.23
CA ASP A 382 7.18 1.86 14.81
C ASP A 382 6.80 0.40 14.53
N VAL A 383 5.50 0.12 14.39
CA VAL A 383 4.97 -1.22 14.11
C VAL A 383 3.64 -1.19 13.37
N SER A 384 3.40 -2.06 12.38
CA SER A 384 2.05 -2.22 11.83
C SER A 384 1.20 -3.14 12.72
N PRO A 385 -0.10 -2.83 12.95
CA PRO A 385 -1.02 -3.75 13.59
C PRO A 385 -1.24 -4.99 12.73
N TRP A 386 -1.83 -6.02 13.35
CA TRP A 386 -2.15 -7.26 12.65
C TRP A 386 -3.43 -7.00 11.89
N ILE A 387 -3.44 -7.43 10.64
CA ILE A 387 -4.64 -7.40 9.84
C ILE A 387 -5.03 -8.86 9.70
N ASP A 388 -6.14 -9.28 10.31
CA ASP A 388 -6.60 -10.66 10.23
C ASP A 388 -8.00 -10.71 9.62
N GLN A 389 -8.09 -11.23 8.40
CA GLN A 389 -9.33 -11.37 7.62
C GLN A 389 -10.16 -10.08 7.54
N ARG A 390 -9.52 -8.91 7.51
CA ARG A 390 -10.21 -7.61 7.40
C ARG A 390 -10.35 -7.20 5.93
N PRO A 391 -11.45 -6.57 5.50
CA PRO A 391 -11.54 -5.98 4.17
C PRO A 391 -10.40 -4.97 3.95
N ARG A 392 -9.65 -5.11 2.85
CA ARG A 392 -8.51 -4.20 2.54
C ARG A 392 -8.97 -2.73 2.57
N TRP A 393 -10.14 -2.48 2.00
CA TRP A 393 -10.78 -1.16 1.93
C TRP A 393 -10.91 -0.50 3.29
N ASP A 394 -11.35 -1.23 4.31
CA ASP A 394 -11.54 -0.68 5.65
C ASP A 394 -10.21 -0.30 6.28
N VAL A 395 -9.19 -1.14 6.11
CA VAL A 395 -7.84 -0.84 6.61
C VAL A 395 -7.21 0.34 5.87
N MET A 396 -7.38 0.39 4.54
CA MET A 396 -6.93 1.51 3.73
C MET A 396 -7.62 2.81 4.18
N ASN A 397 -8.93 2.80 4.44
CA ASN A 397 -9.65 3.95 4.99
C ASN A 397 -9.08 4.40 6.34
N GLU A 398 -8.74 3.46 7.23
CA GLU A 398 -8.14 3.78 8.53
C GLU A 398 -6.78 4.47 8.39
N ILE A 399 -5.93 3.98 7.49
CA ILE A 399 -4.63 4.59 7.20
C ILE A 399 -4.83 5.98 6.57
N VAL A 400 -5.69 6.07 5.56
CA VAL A 400 -6.01 7.33 4.89
C VAL A 400 -6.55 8.35 5.89
N ALA A 401 -7.36 7.91 6.86
CA ALA A 401 -7.87 8.77 7.93
C ALA A 401 -6.84 9.12 9.01
N SER A 402 -5.86 8.25 9.27
CA SER A 402 -4.77 8.55 10.22
C SER A 402 -3.88 9.66 9.70
N GLU A 403 -3.60 9.62 8.39
CA GLU A 403 -2.76 10.60 7.69
C GLU A 403 -3.55 11.82 7.21
N GLY A 404 -4.88 11.75 7.32
CA GLY A 404 -5.86 12.49 6.52
C GLY A 404 -5.32 12.92 5.17
N GLY A 405 -5.02 11.90 4.39
CA GLY A 405 -4.87 11.98 2.96
C GLY A 405 -6.12 11.50 2.24
N ALA A 406 -6.01 11.27 0.94
CA ALA A 406 -7.03 10.67 0.12
C ALA A 406 -6.47 9.46 -0.61
N LEU A 407 -7.29 8.43 -0.78
CA LEU A 407 -7.02 7.34 -1.71
C LEU A 407 -7.99 7.46 -2.89
N LEU A 408 -7.43 7.75 -4.06
CA LEU A 408 -8.16 8.03 -5.29
C LEU A 408 -8.05 6.83 -6.22
N VAL A 409 -9.17 6.51 -6.86
CA VAL A 409 -9.17 5.63 -8.03
C VAL A 409 -9.43 6.53 -9.22
N THR A 410 -8.42 6.69 -10.07
CA THR A 410 -8.54 7.51 -11.27
C THR A 410 -9.34 6.75 -12.34
N GLY A 411 -9.87 7.47 -13.34
CA GLY A 411 -10.63 6.88 -14.45
C GLY A 411 -9.88 5.81 -15.28
N ASP A 412 -8.56 5.93 -15.42
CA ASP A 412 -7.63 4.93 -15.99
C ASP A 412 -7.26 3.80 -15.01
N GLY A 413 -7.96 3.76 -13.87
CA GLY A 413 -7.86 2.74 -12.84
C GLY A 413 -6.71 2.96 -11.84
N ARG A 414 -5.84 3.95 -11.97
CA ARG A 414 -4.68 4.06 -11.07
C ARG A 414 -5.14 4.34 -9.64
N LEU A 415 -4.53 3.66 -8.68
CA LEU A 415 -4.79 3.89 -7.26
C LEU A 415 -3.78 4.90 -6.73
N LEU A 416 -4.20 6.11 -6.40
CA LEU A 416 -3.31 7.17 -5.94
C LEU A 416 -3.54 7.45 -4.47
N PHE A 417 -2.47 7.44 -3.68
CA PHE A 417 -2.53 7.99 -2.33
C PHE A 417 -1.97 9.42 -2.35
N LEU A 418 -2.81 10.39 -1.99
CA LEU A 418 -2.41 11.78 -1.81
C LEU A 418 -2.41 12.08 -0.33
N ASN A 419 -1.29 12.51 0.26
CA ASN A 419 -1.34 12.94 1.65
C ASN A 419 -2.04 14.30 1.76
N ARG A 420 -2.24 14.75 3.00
CA ARG A 420 -2.80 16.06 3.30
C ARG A 420 -2.09 17.20 2.57
N ASP A 421 -0.76 17.19 2.58
CA ASP A 421 0.03 18.29 2.09
C ASP A 421 -0.04 18.39 0.56
N SER A 422 -0.19 17.28 -0.17
CA SER A 422 -0.51 17.30 -1.60
C SER A 422 -1.93 17.76 -1.90
N LEU A 423 -2.91 17.40 -1.07
CA LEU A 423 -4.30 17.84 -1.25
C LEU A 423 -4.47 19.36 -1.07
N ILE A 424 -3.57 20.00 -0.33
CA ILE A 424 -3.58 21.46 -0.09
C ILE A 424 -2.47 22.20 -0.87
N GLY A 425 -1.37 21.52 -1.18
CA GLY A 425 -0.13 22.08 -1.71
C GLY A 425 -0.23 22.45 -3.18
N SER A 426 0.73 23.23 -3.69
CA SER A 426 0.69 24.04 -4.93
C SER A 426 0.73 23.29 -6.27
N ALA A 427 0.19 22.07 -6.37
CA ALA A 427 0.16 21.29 -7.61
C ALA A 427 -0.45 22.09 -8.78
N THR A 428 -0.03 21.76 -10.02
CA THR A 428 -0.44 22.41 -11.26
C THR A 428 -1.96 22.56 -11.33
N VAL A 429 -2.40 23.80 -11.49
CA VAL A 429 -3.81 24.15 -11.42
C VAL A 429 -4.34 24.39 -12.83
N ALA A 430 -5.35 23.63 -13.25
CA ALA A 430 -6.07 23.97 -14.47
C ALA A 430 -7.12 25.02 -14.21
N GLU A 431 -7.30 25.91 -15.18
CA GLU A 431 -8.41 26.84 -15.20
C GLU A 431 -9.67 26.11 -15.64
N VAL A 432 -10.71 26.23 -14.84
CA VAL A 432 -12.01 25.63 -15.10
C VAL A 432 -13.02 26.77 -15.21
N PRO A 433 -13.46 27.12 -16.43
CA PRO A 433 -14.51 28.12 -16.62
C PRO A 433 -15.84 27.53 -16.16
N VAL A 434 -16.40 28.17 -15.15
CA VAL A 434 -17.63 27.72 -14.49
C VAL A 434 -18.80 28.58 -14.95
N ARG A 435 -19.96 27.97 -15.21
CA ARG A 435 -21.15 28.76 -15.60
C ARG A 435 -21.73 29.42 -14.37
N ASN A 436 -21.59 30.75 -14.27
CA ASN A 436 -22.35 31.60 -13.37
C ASN A 436 -22.25 31.17 -11.89
N LEU A 437 -21.11 31.45 -11.25
CA LEU A 437 -20.93 31.15 -9.82
C LEU A 437 -21.98 31.85 -8.95
N ALA A 438 -22.52 33.00 -9.39
CA ALA A 438 -23.51 33.76 -8.65
C ALA A 438 -24.83 33.00 -8.43
N ALA A 439 -25.16 32.03 -9.29
CA ALA A 439 -26.36 31.22 -9.15
C ALA A 439 -26.17 29.96 -8.28
N LEU A 440 -24.93 29.67 -7.85
CA LEU A 440 -24.64 28.45 -7.12
C LEU A 440 -25.05 28.54 -5.67
N ARG A 441 -25.56 27.42 -5.16
CA ARG A 441 -25.83 27.26 -3.74
C ARG A 441 -24.50 27.03 -3.03
N TRP A 442 -24.16 27.93 -2.15
CA TRP A 442 -23.09 27.74 -1.17
C TRP A 442 -23.71 27.69 0.22
N ARG A 443 -23.07 26.95 1.12
CA ARG A 443 -23.46 26.88 2.53
C ARG A 443 -22.25 27.18 3.40
N THR A 444 -22.44 28.07 4.36
CA THR A 444 -21.62 28.17 5.57
C THR A 444 -22.51 27.86 6.76
N SER A 445 -21.98 27.20 7.80
CA SER A 445 -22.72 26.94 9.04
C SER A 445 -21.81 27.23 10.23
N ALA A 446 -22.35 27.74 11.33
CA ALA A 446 -21.62 27.80 12.60
C ALA A 446 -21.28 26.38 13.12
N ASP A 447 -22.07 25.36 12.72
CA ASP A 447 -21.79 23.94 12.99
C ASP A 447 -20.51 23.44 12.33
N PHE A 448 -19.87 24.26 11.51
CA PHE A 448 -18.61 23.97 10.86
C PHE A 448 -17.40 24.49 11.65
N ILE A 449 -17.63 25.48 12.51
CA ILE A 449 -16.61 26.07 13.36
C ILE A 449 -16.44 25.21 14.62
N ARG A 450 -15.19 24.93 14.96
CA ARG A 450 -14.84 24.15 16.16
C ARG A 450 -14.09 25.02 17.16
N THR A 451 -14.35 24.79 18.44
CA THR A 451 -13.63 25.47 19.54
C THR A 451 -12.21 24.91 19.75
N GLY A 452 -12.00 23.68 19.33
CA GLY A 452 -10.72 22.97 19.39
C GLY A 452 -10.76 21.73 18.52
N VAL A 453 -9.59 21.13 18.35
CA VAL A 453 -9.41 19.85 17.69
C VAL A 453 -8.64 18.93 18.63
N ARG A 454 -9.23 17.78 18.92
CA ARG A 454 -8.60 16.67 19.62
C ARG A 454 -8.27 15.56 18.63
N VAL A 455 -7.03 15.11 18.66
CA VAL A 455 -6.53 14.04 17.81
C VAL A 455 -5.96 12.95 18.69
N GLY A 456 -6.58 11.77 18.63
CA GLY A 456 -6.06 10.57 19.28
C GLY A 456 -4.85 9.98 18.56
N TYR A 457 -3.96 9.35 19.30
CA TYR A 457 -2.88 8.49 18.82
C TYR A 457 -2.74 7.28 19.73
N GLN A 458 -2.19 6.20 19.21
CA GLN A 458 -2.05 4.95 19.93
C GLN A 458 -0.56 4.64 20.11
N PRO A 459 0.05 5.02 21.24
CA PRO A 459 1.45 4.72 21.50
C PRO A 459 1.68 3.21 21.54
N VAL A 460 2.89 2.81 21.20
CA VAL A 460 3.34 1.43 21.26
C VAL A 460 4.51 1.29 22.21
N GLU A 461 4.47 0.22 23.00
CA GLU A 461 5.64 -0.25 23.73
C GLU A 461 6.19 -1.46 22.97
N ILE A 462 7.43 -1.32 22.53
CA ILE A 462 8.14 -2.37 21.80
C ILE A 462 9.18 -2.97 22.75
N GLN A 463 9.01 -4.25 23.02
CA GLN A 463 10.02 -5.06 23.68
C GLN A 463 10.77 -5.83 22.60
N LEU A 464 12.08 -5.67 22.58
CA LEU A 464 12.94 -6.11 21.51
C LEU A 464 14.14 -6.85 22.10
N ASP A 465 14.46 -8.03 21.58
CA ASP A 465 15.59 -8.83 22.05
C ASP A 465 16.32 -9.47 20.86
N SER A 466 17.64 -9.58 21.00
CA SER A 466 18.53 -10.33 20.09
C SER A 466 18.21 -11.82 19.96
N ARG A 467 17.45 -12.37 20.91
CA ARG A 467 16.99 -13.76 20.95
C ARG A 467 15.47 -13.80 20.96
N PRO A 468 14.84 -14.91 20.55
CA PRO A 468 13.40 -15.07 20.69
C PRO A 468 13.06 -15.25 22.18
N ALA A 469 12.99 -14.15 22.94
CA ALA A 469 12.85 -14.14 24.40
C ALA A 469 11.40 -14.02 24.86
N TYR A 470 10.51 -13.50 24.00
CA TYR A 470 9.14 -13.20 24.37
C TYR A 470 8.24 -14.38 24.06
N THR A 471 7.62 -14.96 25.09
CA THR A 471 6.64 -16.04 24.88
C THR A 471 5.37 -15.43 24.28
N VAL A 472 5.02 -15.87 23.07
CA VAL A 472 3.84 -15.39 22.34
C VAL A 472 2.72 -16.42 22.31
N TRP A 473 3.01 -17.68 22.65
CA TRP A 473 2.01 -18.71 22.85
C TRP A 473 2.55 -19.86 23.70
N GLN A 474 1.65 -20.45 24.49
CA GLN A 474 1.86 -21.69 25.23
C GLN A 474 0.51 -22.39 25.42
N PRO A 475 0.45 -23.72 25.55
CA PRO A 475 -0.80 -24.40 25.87
C PRO A 475 -1.27 -24.07 27.29
N GLU A 476 -2.59 -23.96 27.49
CA GLU A 476 -3.19 -23.72 28.81
C GLU A 476 -3.01 -24.92 29.74
N ASP A 477 -3.13 -26.13 29.19
CA ASP A 477 -3.07 -27.40 29.91
C ASP A 477 -1.85 -28.25 29.48
N GLU A 478 -1.55 -29.28 30.29
CA GLU A 478 -0.64 -30.35 29.91
C GLU A 478 -1.12 -31.04 28.62
N VAL A 479 -0.19 -31.26 27.69
CA VAL A 479 -0.46 -31.92 26.43
C VAL A 479 0.01 -33.37 26.52
N LEU A 480 -0.95 -34.30 26.49
CA LEU A 480 -0.69 -35.73 26.48
C LEU A 480 -0.63 -36.24 25.03
N LEU A 481 0.52 -36.78 24.63
CA LEU A 481 0.74 -37.46 23.36
C LEU A 481 0.63 -38.96 23.57
N GLU A 482 -0.43 -39.57 23.07
CA GLU A 482 -0.51 -41.03 22.98
C GLU A 482 0.35 -41.54 21.81
N ARG A 483 0.95 -42.72 21.97
CA ARG A 483 1.78 -43.33 20.94
C ARG A 483 1.05 -43.46 19.60
N GLY A 484 1.72 -43.04 18.53
CA GLY A 484 1.21 -43.13 17.16
C GLY A 484 0.08 -42.14 16.85
N LYS A 485 -0.30 -41.29 17.81
CA LYS A 485 -1.30 -40.23 17.60
C LYS A 485 -0.63 -38.91 17.27
N THR A 486 -1.33 -38.12 16.48
CA THR A 486 -1.01 -36.72 16.20
C THR A 486 -1.95 -35.85 17.02
N VAL A 487 -1.40 -34.95 17.83
CA VAL A 487 -2.16 -33.94 18.56
C VAL A 487 -1.99 -32.60 17.86
N ARG A 488 -3.10 -31.92 17.58
CA ARG A 488 -3.12 -30.58 16.99
C ARG A 488 -3.66 -29.60 18.02
N LEU A 489 -2.83 -28.66 18.40
CA LEU A 489 -3.18 -27.55 19.27
C LEU A 489 -3.39 -26.33 18.40
N PHE A 490 -4.46 -25.59 18.69
CA PHE A 490 -4.73 -24.31 18.05
C PHE A 490 -4.78 -23.26 19.14
N GLY A 491 -4.21 -22.10 18.87
CA GLY A 491 -4.33 -20.98 19.80
C GLY A 491 -4.01 -19.66 19.14
N ASP A 492 -4.45 -18.62 19.81
CA ASP A 492 -4.16 -17.25 19.44
C ASP A 492 -2.91 -16.78 20.19
N LEU A 493 -2.12 -15.93 19.55
CA LEU A 493 -0.94 -15.35 20.17
C LEU A 493 -1.34 -14.39 21.30
N SER A 494 -0.65 -14.49 22.44
CA SER A 494 -0.99 -13.82 23.71
C SER A 494 -0.55 -12.35 23.80
N VAL A 495 0.00 -11.81 22.72
CA VAL A 495 0.49 -10.43 22.61
C VAL A 495 -0.31 -9.68 21.56
N ASP A 496 -0.33 -8.35 21.65
CA ASP A 496 -1.02 -7.55 20.64
C ASP A 496 -0.30 -7.59 19.30
N ALA A 497 1.04 -7.54 19.35
CA ALA A 497 1.88 -7.81 18.21
C ALA A 497 3.19 -8.57 18.49
N ALA A 498 3.66 -9.34 17.51
CA ALA A 498 4.74 -10.32 17.59
C ALA A 498 5.45 -10.34 16.24
N ILE A 499 6.72 -9.96 16.21
CA ILE A 499 7.51 -9.89 14.98
C ILE A 499 8.70 -10.82 15.13
N GLY A 500 9.03 -11.53 14.05
CA GLY A 500 10.03 -12.59 14.07
C GLY A 500 9.59 -13.71 15.00
N ILE A 501 8.46 -14.35 14.71
CA ILE A 501 8.05 -15.53 15.49
C ILE A 501 9.03 -16.65 15.14
N ASP A 502 9.69 -17.18 16.16
CA ASP A 502 10.49 -18.37 15.99
C ASP A 502 9.54 -19.56 15.87
N THR A 503 9.56 -20.19 14.70
CA THR A 503 8.80 -21.41 14.44
C THR A 503 9.59 -22.65 14.87
N GLY A 504 10.87 -22.47 15.25
CA GLY A 504 11.59 -23.40 16.11
C GLY A 504 10.96 -23.38 17.51
N ILE A 505 10.84 -24.56 18.11
CA ILE A 505 10.37 -24.68 19.49
C ILE A 505 11.57 -24.78 20.40
N ASP A 506 11.69 -23.80 21.29
CA ASP A 506 12.59 -23.89 22.43
C ASP A 506 11.99 -24.85 23.46
N PHE A 507 12.74 -25.90 23.77
CA PHE A 507 12.51 -26.70 24.97
C PHE A 507 13.38 -26.14 26.08
N VAL A 508 12.78 -25.87 27.25
CA VAL A 508 13.55 -25.52 28.44
C VAL A 508 14.33 -26.76 28.89
N THR A 509 15.58 -26.88 28.43
CA THR A 509 16.52 -27.88 28.94
C THR A 509 17.15 -27.30 30.21
N SER A 510 16.65 -27.67 31.39
CA SER A 510 17.26 -27.21 32.65
C SER A 510 18.60 -27.93 32.87
N GLY A 511 19.70 -27.27 32.55
CA GLY A 511 21.08 -27.71 32.86
C GLY A 511 21.53 -27.43 34.31
N TRP A 512 20.64 -27.52 35.31
CA TRP A 512 21.02 -27.39 36.72
C TRP A 512 20.94 -28.74 37.42
N GLN A 513 22.10 -29.35 37.64
CA GLN A 513 22.27 -30.52 38.51
C GLN A 513 21.99 -30.11 39.97
N PHE A 514 20.77 -30.37 40.46
CA PHE A 514 20.62 -30.72 41.87
C PHE A 514 20.88 -32.22 42.00
N VAL A 515 21.90 -32.59 42.78
CA VAL A 515 22.12 -33.96 43.25
C VAL A 515 20.82 -34.41 43.95
N GLY A 516 20.02 -35.23 43.26
CA GLY A 516 18.79 -35.80 43.82
C GLY A 516 17.69 -36.17 42.82
N SER A 517 17.54 -35.46 41.69
CA SER A 517 16.58 -35.84 40.63
C SER A 517 16.75 -34.98 39.39
N THR A 518 17.25 -35.56 38.30
CA THR A 518 17.26 -34.94 36.98
C THR A 518 15.85 -35.04 36.39
N VAL A 519 15.16 -33.92 36.19
CA VAL A 519 13.88 -33.88 35.47
C VAL A 519 14.18 -33.43 34.04
N TYR A 520 14.05 -34.37 33.11
CA TYR A 520 14.00 -34.07 31.67
C TYR A 520 12.51 -33.94 31.28
N ALA A 521 12.15 -32.92 30.50
CA ALA A 521 10.78 -32.72 30.04
C ALA A 521 10.50 -33.62 28.83
N TRP A 522 9.76 -34.69 29.10
CA TRP A 522 8.93 -35.60 28.28
C TRP A 522 9.01 -36.92 29.03
N ARG A 523 8.12 -37.13 30.01
CA ARG A 523 8.17 -38.31 30.88
C ARG A 523 7.26 -39.38 30.30
N SER A 524 7.81 -40.53 29.93
CA SER A 524 7.03 -41.76 29.79
C SER A 524 6.77 -42.30 31.20
N ASP A 525 5.49 -42.54 31.51
CA ASP A 525 4.94 -43.09 32.76
C ASP A 525 4.48 -42.09 33.84
N THR A 526 3.15 -41.95 33.97
CA THR A 526 2.41 -41.23 35.03
C THR A 526 1.92 -42.16 36.15
N SER A 527 2.43 -43.40 36.25
CA SER A 527 2.08 -44.27 37.37
C SER A 527 3.09 -44.17 38.54
N GLY A 528 2.71 -43.42 39.58
CA GLY A 528 3.13 -43.70 40.96
C GLY A 528 4.24 -42.81 41.55
N TYR A 529 3.85 -42.11 42.61
CA TYR A 529 4.64 -41.67 43.78
C TYR A 529 6.18 -41.60 43.67
N TRP A 530 6.67 -40.38 43.87
CA TRP A 530 8.04 -39.93 44.10
C TRP A 530 8.93 -40.89 44.92
N SER A 531 9.60 -41.84 44.26
CA SER A 531 10.92 -42.35 44.67
C SER A 531 11.52 -43.23 43.57
N GLY A 532 12.46 -42.72 42.79
CA GLY A 532 13.15 -43.52 41.78
C GLY A 532 14.20 -42.72 41.02
N THR A 533 15.47 -42.94 41.38
CA THR A 533 16.66 -42.49 40.66
C THR A 533 16.82 -43.30 39.37
N THR A 534 16.07 -42.96 38.32
CA THR A 534 16.32 -43.45 36.96
C THR A 534 16.75 -42.29 36.07
N THR A 535 17.93 -42.44 35.48
CA THR A 535 18.45 -41.63 34.37
C THR A 535 17.45 -41.63 33.22
N GLY A 536 16.59 -40.61 33.17
CA GLY A 536 15.65 -40.40 32.07
C GLY A 536 16.41 -40.10 30.78
N GLN A 537 16.11 -40.84 29.72
CA GLN A 537 16.51 -40.45 28.37
C GLN A 537 15.75 -39.20 27.98
N ASP A 538 16.44 -38.25 27.35
CA ASP A 538 15.81 -37.13 26.67
C ASP A 538 15.02 -37.67 25.47
N LEU A 539 13.69 -37.51 25.50
CA LEU A 539 12.80 -37.94 24.42
C LEU A 539 12.44 -36.77 23.49
N SER A 540 13.03 -35.59 23.66
CA SER A 540 12.76 -34.42 22.81
C SER A 540 13.06 -34.71 21.33
N ASP A 541 14.13 -35.48 21.05
CA ASP A 541 14.49 -35.94 19.70
C ASP A 541 13.47 -36.93 19.08
N GLN A 542 12.51 -37.44 19.87
CA GLN A 542 11.51 -38.42 19.43
C GLN A 542 10.11 -37.84 19.21
N VAL A 543 9.90 -36.57 19.56
CA VAL A 543 8.65 -35.84 19.29
C VAL A 543 8.84 -35.00 18.03
N GLU A 544 8.15 -35.36 16.96
CA GLU A 544 8.06 -34.53 15.77
C GLU A 544 7.11 -33.37 16.06
N ILE A 545 7.60 -32.13 15.90
CA ILE A 545 6.77 -30.95 16.04
C ILE A 545 6.75 -30.16 14.75
N HIS A 546 5.54 -29.80 14.34
CA HIS A 546 5.28 -28.93 13.22
C HIS A 546 4.44 -27.74 13.66
N VAL A 547 5.06 -26.56 13.70
CA VAL A 547 4.36 -25.30 13.91
C VAL A 547 3.94 -24.75 12.55
N ALA A 548 2.63 -24.64 12.34
CA ALA A 548 2.07 -23.94 11.19
C ALA A 548 1.38 -22.67 11.67
N GLN A 549 1.68 -21.57 11.02
CA GLN A 549 0.99 -20.33 11.28
C GLN A 549 -0.20 -20.19 10.32
N LEU A 550 -1.42 -20.09 10.87
CA LEU A 550 -2.68 -20.19 10.11
C LEU A 550 -3.21 -18.82 9.67
N SER A 551 -3.11 -17.84 10.56
CA SER A 551 -3.40 -16.43 10.31
C SER A 551 -2.40 -15.60 11.12
N PRO A 552 -2.32 -14.27 10.90
CA PRO A 552 -1.60 -13.36 11.77
C PRO A 552 -1.73 -13.77 13.24
N ARG A 553 -2.98 -13.85 13.74
CA ARG A 553 -3.34 -14.13 15.15
C ARG A 553 -3.18 -15.56 15.58
N ARG A 554 -3.22 -16.51 14.64
CA ARG A 554 -3.51 -17.89 14.96
C ARG A 554 -2.44 -18.84 14.47
N ILE A 555 -2.08 -19.77 15.34
CA ILE A 555 -1.13 -20.83 15.05
C ILE A 555 -1.77 -22.21 15.24
N MET A 556 -1.13 -23.20 14.64
CA MET A 556 -1.34 -24.62 14.86
C MET A 556 -0.01 -25.22 15.28
N VAL A 557 0.00 -25.93 16.40
CA VAL A 557 1.13 -26.76 16.82
C VAL A 557 0.70 -28.21 16.67
N GLU A 558 1.28 -28.89 15.69
CA GLU A 558 1.09 -30.31 15.48
C GLU A 558 2.23 -31.09 16.14
N LEU A 559 1.89 -32.00 17.04
CA LEU A 559 2.81 -32.83 17.79
C LEU A 559 2.56 -34.29 17.41
N ARG A 560 3.63 -35.02 17.11
CA ARG A 560 3.57 -36.45 16.80
C ARG A 560 4.67 -37.19 17.54
N TRP A 561 4.31 -38.34 18.10
CA TRP A 561 5.22 -39.16 18.87
C TRP A 561 4.93 -40.64 18.63
N ASP A 562 5.95 -41.42 18.23
CA ASP A 562 5.80 -42.85 17.92
C ASP A 562 7.06 -43.71 18.22
N PRO A 563 7.68 -43.63 19.41
CA PRO A 563 8.72 -44.57 19.78
C PRO A 563 8.15 -45.90 20.28
N PRO A 564 8.95 -46.99 20.22
CA PRO A 564 8.48 -48.34 20.47
C PRO A 564 8.13 -48.67 21.92
N ASP A 565 8.64 -47.92 22.90
CA ASP A 565 8.80 -48.41 24.28
C ASP A 565 7.90 -47.71 25.33
N ALA A 566 7.00 -46.80 24.94
CA ALA A 566 6.10 -46.12 25.86
C ALA A 566 4.67 -45.92 25.31
N THR A 567 3.67 -45.82 26.18
CA THR A 567 2.24 -45.71 25.82
C THR A 567 1.77 -44.26 25.62
N PHE A 568 2.32 -43.32 26.38
CA PHE A 568 2.06 -41.89 26.25
C PHE A 568 3.27 -41.09 26.74
N VAL A 569 3.37 -39.84 26.30
CA VAL A 569 4.35 -38.84 26.74
C VAL A 569 3.62 -37.51 26.94
N GLY A 570 3.78 -36.90 28.12
CA GLY A 570 3.13 -35.64 28.49
C GLY A 570 4.10 -34.47 28.53
N THR A 571 3.62 -33.26 28.23
CA THR A 571 4.40 -32.04 28.46
C THR A 571 4.43 -31.71 29.95
N VAL A 572 5.61 -31.43 30.50
CA VAL A 572 5.74 -31.11 31.93
C VAL A 572 5.43 -29.62 32.13
N VAL A 573 4.52 -29.29 33.04
CA VAL A 573 4.40 -27.93 33.58
C VAL A 573 5.51 -27.75 34.62
N PHE A 574 6.56 -27.01 34.28
CA PHE A 574 7.71 -26.77 35.15
C PHE A 574 7.74 -25.30 35.55
N PHE A 575 7.69 -24.99 36.85
CA PHE A 575 7.65 -23.60 37.36
C PHE A 575 6.59 -22.69 36.71
N ASN A 576 5.38 -23.20 36.46
CA ASN A 576 4.29 -22.50 35.75
C ASN A 576 4.57 -22.21 34.26
N TYR A 577 5.59 -22.83 33.65
CA TYR A 577 5.78 -22.83 32.20
C TYR A 577 5.22 -24.12 31.61
N SER A 578 4.22 -23.99 30.74
CA SER A 578 3.69 -25.10 29.95
C SER A 578 4.48 -25.19 28.65
N SER A 579 5.11 -26.34 28.39
CA SER A 579 5.71 -26.64 27.08
C SER A 579 4.68 -27.31 26.16
N PRO A 580 4.80 -27.19 24.82
CA PRO A 580 5.75 -26.35 24.08
C PRO A 580 5.43 -24.85 24.17
N THR A 581 6.45 -23.99 24.19
CA THR A 581 6.28 -22.53 24.08
C THR A 581 6.75 -22.03 22.72
N ILE A 582 6.04 -21.08 22.13
CA ILE A 582 6.49 -20.35 20.95
C ILE A 582 6.92 -18.95 21.37
N ARG A 583 8.03 -18.50 20.80
CA ARG A 583 8.65 -17.24 21.16
C ARG A 583 8.81 -16.32 19.96
N ALA A 584 9.02 -15.04 20.23
CA ALA A 584 9.30 -14.03 19.21
C ALA A 584 10.47 -13.15 19.63
N TYR A 585 11.16 -12.54 18.65
CA TYR A 585 12.23 -11.56 18.87
C TYR A 585 11.69 -10.20 19.32
N GLN A 586 10.45 -9.90 18.96
CA GLN A 586 9.80 -8.65 19.31
C GLN A 586 8.38 -8.91 19.76
N ALA A 587 8.04 -8.39 20.94
CA ALA A 587 6.69 -8.31 21.45
C ALA A 587 6.26 -6.85 21.53
N VAL A 588 5.03 -6.60 21.16
CA VAL A 588 4.47 -5.27 21.06
C VAL A 588 3.18 -5.22 21.86
N ARG A 589 3.06 -4.16 22.66
CA ARG A 589 1.87 -3.82 23.41
C ARG A 589 1.37 -2.45 22.96
N TRP A 590 0.11 -2.37 22.57
CA TRP A 590 -0.50 -1.06 22.36
C TRP A 590 -0.85 -0.48 23.72
N LEU A 591 -0.39 0.75 23.97
CA LEU A 591 -0.76 1.47 25.18
C LEU A 591 -2.16 2.07 25.03
N ASP A 592 -2.73 2.49 26.15
CA ASP A 592 -4.01 3.19 26.17
C ASP A 592 -3.97 4.39 25.20
N GLU A 593 -5.09 4.59 24.51
CA GLU A 593 -5.23 5.69 23.56
C GLU A 593 -4.96 7.04 24.24
N ALA A 594 -3.98 7.76 23.69
CA ALA A 594 -3.63 9.09 24.12
C ALA A 594 -4.20 10.10 23.11
N SER A 595 -4.28 11.37 23.50
CA SER A 595 -4.71 12.41 22.56
C SER A 595 -4.01 13.73 22.80
N VAL A 596 -3.85 14.48 21.72
CA VAL A 596 -3.40 15.87 21.74
C VAL A 596 -4.60 16.75 21.42
N SER A 597 -4.80 17.82 22.19
CA SER A 597 -5.85 18.81 21.93
C SER A 597 -5.21 20.15 21.57
N VAL A 598 -5.62 20.72 20.43
CA VAL A 598 -5.15 22.01 19.93
C VAL A 598 -6.36 22.94 19.80
N GLY A 599 -6.31 24.10 20.47
CA GLY A 599 -7.33 25.13 20.31
C GLY A 599 -7.29 25.75 18.91
N THR A 600 -8.45 26.12 18.36
CA THR A 600 -8.53 26.78 17.04
C THR A 600 -8.34 28.30 17.11
N GLY A 601 -8.30 28.87 18.31
CA GLY A 601 -8.28 30.32 18.53
C GLY A 601 -9.64 31.01 18.38
N VAL A 602 -10.71 30.26 18.05
CA VAL A 602 -12.06 30.80 17.91
C VAL A 602 -12.74 30.89 19.28
N SER A 603 -13.51 31.96 19.51
CA SER A 603 -14.25 32.12 20.77
C SER A 603 -15.30 31.02 20.94
N VAL A 604 -15.48 30.58 22.19
CA VAL A 604 -16.50 29.57 22.58
C VAL A 604 -17.91 29.99 22.18
N ALA A 605 -18.16 31.30 21.99
CA ALA A 605 -19.45 31.81 21.55
C ALA A 605 -19.77 31.52 20.08
N LEU A 606 -18.77 31.25 19.24
CA LEU A 606 -18.93 30.97 17.80
C LEU A 606 -18.71 29.50 17.44
N GLY A 607 -17.84 28.81 18.17
CA GLY A 607 -17.60 27.38 17.96
C GLY A 607 -18.68 26.54 18.60
N THR A 608 -19.12 25.48 17.92
CA THR A 608 -20.22 24.63 18.40
C THR A 608 -19.73 23.52 19.34
N ARG A 609 -18.63 22.84 19.00
CA ARG A 609 -17.98 21.76 19.76
C ARG A 609 -16.50 21.59 19.39
N GLU A 610 -15.76 20.83 20.19
CA GLU A 610 -14.46 20.29 19.82
C GLU A 610 -14.61 19.19 18.74
N LEU A 611 -13.75 19.19 17.72
CA LEU A 611 -13.67 18.09 16.76
C LEU A 611 -12.78 17.00 17.35
N SER A 612 -13.32 15.80 17.56
CA SER A 612 -12.54 14.67 18.05
C SER A 612 -12.27 13.69 16.91
N ILE A 613 -10.99 13.43 16.65
CA ILE A 613 -10.53 12.35 15.76
C ILE A 613 -10.06 11.21 16.67
N PRO A 614 -10.61 9.99 16.51
CA PRO A 614 -10.24 8.85 17.36
C PRO A 614 -8.76 8.49 17.21
N ALA A 615 -8.23 7.81 18.22
CA ALA A 615 -6.92 7.17 18.12
C ALA A 615 -6.97 6.02 17.11
N THR A 616 -5.82 5.72 16.54
CA THR A 616 -5.67 4.69 15.51
C THR A 616 -4.26 4.11 15.59
N PRO A 617 -4.09 2.80 15.34
CA PRO A 617 -2.77 2.16 15.39
C PRO A 617 -1.81 2.69 14.31
N TRP A 618 -2.33 3.39 13.31
CA TRP A 618 -1.54 4.02 12.23
C TRP A 618 -0.93 5.37 12.64
N ARG A 619 -1.34 5.93 13.79
CA ARG A 619 -0.80 7.17 14.34
C ARG A 619 -0.26 6.88 15.75
N GLN A 620 1.06 6.72 15.87
CA GLN A 620 1.67 6.16 17.09
C GLN A 620 2.39 7.17 17.97
N THR A 621 2.70 8.35 17.44
CA THR A 621 3.48 9.36 18.17
C THR A 621 2.67 10.62 18.44
N GLU A 622 2.98 11.27 19.56
CA GLU A 622 2.42 12.57 19.92
C GLU A 622 2.74 13.63 18.85
N HIS A 623 3.93 13.57 18.26
CA HIS A 623 4.36 14.50 17.21
C HIS A 623 3.42 14.46 16.00
N CYS A 624 3.14 13.26 15.47
CA CYS A 624 2.23 13.08 14.34
C CYS A 624 0.80 13.56 14.68
N ALA A 625 0.31 13.25 15.88
CA ALA A 625 -0.99 13.74 16.35
C ALA A 625 -1.06 15.26 16.47
N THR A 626 0.02 15.88 16.94
CA THR A 626 0.11 17.34 17.09
C THR A 626 0.08 18.03 15.72
N GLU A 627 0.87 17.56 14.77
CA GLU A 627 0.89 18.10 13.40
C GLU A 627 -0.48 17.93 12.72
N TRP A 628 -1.12 16.78 12.92
CA TRP A 628 -2.48 16.53 12.46
C TRP A 628 -3.50 17.49 13.08
N ALA A 629 -3.47 17.64 14.41
CA ALA A 629 -4.37 18.51 15.16
C ALA A 629 -4.21 19.97 14.74
N ARG A 630 -2.98 20.46 14.54
CA ARG A 630 -2.70 21.82 14.05
C ARG A 630 -3.28 22.04 12.66
N SER A 631 -3.14 21.05 11.77
CA SER A 631 -3.66 21.19 10.42
C SER A 631 -5.19 21.22 10.37
N LEU A 632 -5.83 20.34 11.14
CA LEU A 632 -7.27 20.37 11.34
C LEU A 632 -7.74 21.67 12.01
N ALA A 633 -7.01 22.17 13.01
CA ALA A 633 -7.37 23.42 13.70
C ALA A 633 -7.38 24.62 12.74
N ARG A 634 -6.43 24.69 11.80
CA ARG A 634 -6.42 25.71 10.72
C ARG A 634 -7.66 25.63 9.83
N MET A 635 -8.13 24.42 9.53
CA MET A 635 -9.35 24.21 8.73
C MET A 635 -10.64 24.42 9.53
N ALA A 636 -10.60 24.17 10.83
CA ALA A 636 -11.75 24.20 11.73
C ALA A 636 -12.02 25.57 12.37
N GLY A 637 -11.03 26.47 12.32
CA GLY A 637 -11.16 27.82 12.84
C GLY A 637 -12.01 28.74 11.98
N LEU A 638 -12.22 28.41 10.69
CA LEU A 638 -12.95 29.26 9.75
C LEU A 638 -14.06 28.47 9.05
N ALA A 639 -15.24 29.08 8.93
CA ALA A 639 -16.32 28.53 8.12
C ALA A 639 -15.98 28.71 6.63
N GLN A 640 -15.37 27.71 6.00
CA GLN A 640 -15.13 27.72 4.56
C GLN A 640 -16.42 27.37 3.82
N PRO A 641 -16.81 28.14 2.77
CA PRO A 641 -17.96 27.80 1.96
C PRO A 641 -17.65 26.55 1.13
N VAL A 642 -18.61 25.63 1.07
CA VAL A 642 -18.61 24.52 0.10
C VAL A 642 -19.55 24.91 -1.03
N VAL A 643 -19.02 24.88 -2.25
CA VAL A 643 -19.81 25.18 -3.46
C VAL A 643 -20.26 23.85 -4.05
N GLU A 644 -21.58 23.61 -3.99
CA GLU A 644 -22.16 22.36 -4.45
C GLU A 644 -22.62 22.46 -5.90
N TRP A 645 -22.25 21.44 -6.70
CA TRP A 645 -22.75 21.20 -8.06
C TRP A 645 -22.51 22.31 -9.07
N VAL A 646 -21.25 22.70 -9.22
CA VAL A 646 -20.78 23.61 -10.25
C VAL A 646 -20.84 22.92 -11.62
N GLU A 647 -21.76 23.36 -12.48
CA GLU A 647 -21.82 22.88 -13.87
C GLU A 647 -20.78 23.61 -14.73
N LEU A 648 -19.94 22.85 -15.41
CA LEU A 648 -18.88 23.42 -16.24
C LEU A 648 -19.43 24.00 -17.54
N ALA A 649 -18.82 25.09 -18.00
CA ALA A 649 -19.22 25.69 -19.27
C ALA A 649 -18.91 24.79 -20.47
N ALA A 650 -17.73 24.19 -20.41
CA ALA A 650 -17.26 23.12 -21.26
C ALA A 650 -16.89 21.93 -20.36
N PRO A 651 -17.63 20.81 -20.40
CA PRO A 651 -17.24 19.60 -19.67
C PRO A 651 -15.84 19.14 -20.08
N ASP A 652 -15.01 18.82 -19.10
CA ASP A 652 -13.68 18.24 -19.28
C ASP A 652 -13.58 16.90 -18.51
N PRO A 653 -13.83 15.76 -19.19
CA PRO A 653 -13.69 14.42 -18.62
C PRO A 653 -12.33 14.09 -17.99
N ARG A 654 -11.29 14.91 -18.20
CA ARG A 654 -9.95 14.71 -17.62
C ARG A 654 -9.85 15.22 -16.19
N LEU A 655 -10.78 16.09 -15.77
CA LEU A 655 -10.88 16.56 -14.40
C LEU A 655 -11.46 15.46 -13.54
N GLU A 656 -10.73 15.08 -12.49
CA GLU A 656 -11.12 14.02 -11.59
C GLU A 656 -11.24 14.49 -10.14
N VAL A 657 -11.91 13.70 -9.31
CA VAL A 657 -11.89 13.90 -7.86
C VAL A 657 -10.45 13.85 -7.35
N GLY A 658 -10.08 14.82 -6.52
CA GLY A 658 -8.71 15.00 -6.03
C GLY A 658 -7.85 15.96 -6.86
N ASP A 659 -8.26 16.34 -8.07
CA ASP A 659 -7.57 17.41 -8.81
C ASP A 659 -7.78 18.78 -8.15
N ILE A 660 -6.75 19.62 -8.24
CA ILE A 660 -6.80 21.02 -7.86
C ILE A 660 -7.02 21.89 -9.10
N VAL A 661 -8.05 22.73 -9.06
CA VAL A 661 -8.49 23.59 -10.16
C VAL A 661 -8.58 25.05 -9.72
N ASN A 662 -8.48 25.96 -10.67
CA ASN A 662 -8.80 27.37 -10.53
C ASN A 662 -10.21 27.53 -11.08
N ALA A 663 -11.19 27.69 -10.20
CA ALA A 663 -12.53 28.04 -10.60
C ALA A 663 -12.55 29.53 -10.98
N VAL A 664 -12.79 29.81 -12.26
CA VAL A 664 -12.79 31.18 -12.81
C VAL A 664 -14.17 31.52 -13.36
N ASP A 665 -14.75 32.60 -12.86
CA ASP A 665 -15.99 33.20 -13.36
C ASP A 665 -15.74 34.69 -13.64
N PRO A 666 -15.16 35.01 -14.80
CA PRO A 666 -14.77 36.39 -15.11
C PRO A 666 -15.99 37.27 -15.40
N ASP A 667 -17.10 36.68 -15.85
CA ASP A 667 -18.23 37.41 -16.41
C ASP A 667 -19.23 37.87 -15.35
N VAL A 668 -19.47 37.05 -14.31
CA VAL A 668 -20.53 37.33 -13.33
C VAL A 668 -19.98 37.76 -11.98
N THR A 669 -19.02 37.01 -11.43
CA THR A 669 -18.53 37.25 -10.06
C THR A 669 -17.12 37.83 -10.00
N GLY A 670 -16.35 37.75 -11.08
CA GLY A 670 -14.93 38.11 -11.11
C GLY A 670 -14.05 37.20 -10.23
N VAL A 671 -14.59 36.09 -9.74
CA VAL A 671 -13.91 35.20 -8.81
C VAL A 671 -12.89 34.35 -9.57
N ASN A 672 -11.67 34.32 -9.04
CA ASN A 672 -10.64 33.35 -9.40
C ASN A 672 -10.14 32.70 -8.12
N THR A 673 -10.54 31.45 -7.86
CA THR A 673 -10.21 30.76 -6.62
C THR A 673 -9.74 29.35 -6.86
N ARG A 674 -8.75 28.96 -6.06
CA ARG A 674 -8.19 27.62 -6.07
C ARG A 674 -9.10 26.69 -5.27
N ALA A 675 -9.50 25.59 -5.88
CA ALA A 675 -10.40 24.62 -5.29
C ALA A 675 -9.96 23.17 -5.55
N LEU A 676 -10.26 22.30 -4.61
CA LEU A 676 -10.15 20.85 -4.76
C LEU A 676 -11.49 20.27 -5.22
N ILE A 677 -11.46 19.36 -6.19
CA ILE A 677 -12.64 18.60 -6.60
C ILE A 677 -12.90 17.48 -5.58
N VAL A 678 -14.05 17.52 -4.89
CA VAL A 678 -14.40 16.53 -3.85
C VAL A 678 -15.54 15.59 -4.22
N ASP A 679 -16.33 15.95 -5.23
CA ASP A 679 -17.38 15.12 -5.85
C ASP A 679 -17.45 15.49 -7.32
N GLN A 680 -17.74 14.51 -8.16
CA GLN A 680 -17.90 14.67 -9.59
C GLN A 680 -19.07 13.83 -10.08
N ARG A 681 -19.87 14.44 -10.97
CA ARG A 681 -20.84 13.75 -11.82
C ARG A 681 -20.60 14.12 -13.26
N LEU A 682 -20.27 13.12 -14.06
CA LEU A 682 -20.10 13.24 -15.50
C LEU A 682 -21.19 12.41 -16.19
N THR A 683 -21.94 12.99 -17.11
CA THR A 683 -23.09 12.34 -17.74
C THR A 683 -23.11 12.61 -19.24
N TRP A 684 -23.43 11.57 -20.00
CA TRP A 684 -23.65 11.55 -21.43
C TRP A 684 -25.05 10.99 -21.69
N ASP A 685 -25.91 11.76 -22.34
CA ASP A 685 -27.31 11.40 -22.63
C ASP A 685 -27.57 10.99 -24.10
N GLY A 686 -26.51 10.76 -24.87
CA GLY A 686 -26.56 10.49 -26.31
C GLY A 686 -26.47 11.74 -27.19
N SER A 687 -26.61 12.94 -26.61
CA SER A 687 -26.52 14.22 -27.34
C SER A 687 -25.63 15.26 -26.68
N ARG A 688 -25.60 15.28 -25.34
CA ARG A 688 -24.91 16.29 -24.54
C ARG A 688 -24.07 15.62 -23.45
N LEU A 689 -22.82 16.08 -23.34
CA LEU A 689 -21.98 15.81 -22.20
C LEU A 689 -22.23 16.90 -21.15
N THR A 690 -22.39 16.50 -19.89
CA THR A 690 -22.58 17.42 -18.76
C THR A 690 -21.70 16.97 -17.62
N GLN A 691 -20.91 17.90 -17.07
CA GLN A 691 -20.08 17.66 -15.89
C GLN A 691 -20.44 18.64 -14.79
N ARG A 692 -20.62 18.10 -13.59
CA ARG A 692 -20.87 18.85 -12.37
C ARG A 692 -19.85 18.47 -11.32
N LEU A 693 -19.25 19.48 -10.69
CA LEU A 693 -18.22 19.31 -9.67
C LEU A 693 -18.72 19.88 -8.33
N ALA A 694 -18.43 19.21 -7.22
CA ALA A 694 -18.44 19.85 -5.92
C ALA A 694 -17.02 20.32 -5.60
N LEU A 695 -16.88 21.61 -5.28
CA LEU A 695 -15.60 22.27 -5.12
C LEU A 695 -15.41 22.70 -3.67
N ARG A 696 -14.26 22.33 -3.09
CA ARG A 696 -13.79 22.87 -1.81
C ARG A 696 -12.77 23.96 -2.09
N LEU A 697 -13.04 25.18 -1.64
CA LEU A 697 -12.08 26.28 -1.79
C LEU A 697 -10.89 26.07 -0.86
N LEU A 698 -9.67 26.09 -1.40
CA LEU A 698 -8.43 25.89 -0.64
C LEU A 698 -7.89 27.19 -0.06
N SER A 699 -7.97 28.28 -0.83
CA SER A 699 -7.61 29.63 -0.35
C SER A 699 -8.29 30.71 -1.21
N PRO A 700 -8.76 31.82 -0.61
CA PRO A 700 -9.06 33.02 -1.39
C PRO A 700 -7.76 33.56 -2.00
N THR A 701 -7.79 33.92 -3.28
CA THR A 701 -6.63 34.54 -3.93
C THR A 701 -6.48 36.00 -3.47
N PHE A 702 -5.28 36.58 -3.62
CA PHE A 702 -5.08 38.00 -3.36
C PHE A 702 -6.05 38.87 -4.19
N ALA A 703 -6.41 38.42 -5.41
CA ALA A 703 -7.43 39.08 -6.23
C ALA A 703 -8.81 39.07 -5.56
N ASN A 704 -9.22 37.97 -4.94
CA ASN A 704 -10.48 37.88 -4.20
C ASN A 704 -10.51 38.81 -2.99
N VAL A 705 -9.39 38.90 -2.26
CA VAL A 705 -9.22 39.84 -1.14
C VAL A 705 -9.28 41.28 -1.65
N ASN A 706 -8.56 41.58 -2.74
CA ASN A 706 -8.54 42.92 -3.31
C ASN A 706 -9.92 43.33 -3.86
N ALA A 707 -10.65 42.40 -4.49
CA ALA A 707 -12.03 42.60 -4.94
C ALA A 707 -12.99 42.85 -3.75
N ALA A 708 -12.88 42.06 -2.68
CA ALA A 708 -13.66 42.25 -1.45
C ALA A 708 -13.40 43.62 -0.78
N HIS A 709 -12.22 44.18 -0.97
CA HIS A 709 -11.83 45.49 -0.44
C HIS A 709 -11.85 46.61 -1.49
N THR A 710 -12.30 46.34 -2.72
CA THR A 710 -12.40 47.36 -3.77
C THR A 710 -13.43 48.40 -3.36
N GLY A 711 -13.02 49.66 -3.28
CA GLY A 711 -13.85 50.78 -2.81
C GLY A 711 -13.78 51.07 -1.30
N ARG A 712 -13.04 50.28 -0.52
CA ARG A 712 -12.70 50.62 0.87
C ARG A 712 -11.53 51.59 0.91
N THR A 713 -11.60 52.57 1.80
CA THR A 713 -10.53 53.56 1.98
C THR A 713 -9.38 52.96 2.78
N PHE A 714 -8.22 53.63 2.76
CA PHE A 714 -7.10 53.25 3.62
C PHE A 714 -7.49 53.30 5.11
N ALA A 715 -8.38 54.21 5.51
CA ALA A 715 -8.89 54.28 6.88
C ALA A 715 -9.72 53.04 7.23
N ASP A 716 -10.62 52.60 6.34
CA ASP A 716 -11.41 51.38 6.53
C ASP A 716 -10.51 50.13 6.67
N MET A 717 -9.43 50.07 5.89
CA MET A 717 -8.44 49.00 6.01
C MET A 717 -7.65 49.10 7.31
N ASN A 718 -7.27 50.31 7.74
CA ASN A 718 -6.51 50.52 8.97
C ASN A 718 -7.36 50.19 10.22
N ASP A 719 -8.66 50.47 10.18
CA ASP A 719 -9.62 50.09 11.22
C ASP A 719 -9.86 48.58 11.24
N LEU A 720 -9.90 47.93 10.06
CA LEU A 720 -9.99 46.46 9.94
C LEU A 720 -8.71 45.77 10.45
N MET A 721 -7.57 46.45 10.32
CA MET A 721 -6.25 46.03 10.76
C MET A 721 -5.96 46.35 12.23
N ALA A 722 -6.76 47.22 12.86
CA ALA A 722 -6.54 47.67 14.22
C ALA A 722 -6.61 46.49 15.20
N GLY A 723 -5.46 46.13 15.77
CA GLY A 723 -5.33 45.02 16.71
C GLY A 723 -5.14 43.63 16.08
N ARG A 724 -4.91 43.53 14.76
CA ARG A 724 -4.58 42.27 14.07
C ARG A 724 -3.10 42.24 13.67
N THR A 725 -2.46 41.09 13.81
CA THR A 725 -1.10 40.85 13.34
C THR A 725 -1.08 40.44 11.87
N PHE A 726 0.10 40.52 11.23
CA PHE A 726 0.27 40.04 9.85
C PHE A 726 -0.02 38.53 9.71
N ALA A 727 0.27 37.76 10.76
CA ALA A 727 -0.08 36.35 10.82
C ALA A 727 -1.60 36.13 10.89
N ASP A 728 -2.34 36.98 11.61
CA ASP A 728 -3.81 36.92 11.68
C ASP A 728 -4.45 37.17 10.31
N MET A 729 -3.89 38.08 9.51
CA MET A 729 -4.32 38.30 8.13
C MET A 729 -3.99 37.14 7.19
N ALA A 730 -2.80 36.55 7.32
CA ALA A 730 -2.43 35.41 6.48
C ALA A 730 -3.35 34.20 6.76
N ASN A 731 -3.82 34.05 8.00
CA ASN A 731 -4.72 32.99 8.41
C ASN A 731 -6.20 33.28 8.09
N ASP A 732 -6.62 34.55 8.10
CA ASP A 732 -8.00 34.98 7.81
C ASP A 732 -8.02 36.23 6.91
N PRO A 733 -7.63 36.09 5.63
CA PRO A 733 -7.48 37.21 4.72
C PRO A 733 -8.82 37.85 4.31
N MET A 734 -9.94 37.22 4.66
CA MET A 734 -11.31 37.69 4.41
C MET A 734 -12.02 38.14 5.70
N GLY A 735 -11.28 38.26 6.82
CA GLY A 735 -11.85 38.46 8.13
C GLY A 735 -12.76 39.68 8.23
N ARG A 736 -14.04 39.40 8.56
CA ARG A 736 -15.18 40.33 8.65
C ARG A 736 -15.28 41.31 7.47
N LEU A 737 -15.64 40.77 6.31
CA LEU A 737 -16.59 41.43 5.41
C LEU A 737 -17.89 41.79 6.13
#